data_AF-A0A2A6BB40-F1
#
_entry.id   AF-A0A2A6BB40-F1
#
_cell.length_a   1.000
_cell.length_b   1.000
_cell.length_c   1.000
_cell.angle_alpha   90.00
_cell.angle_beta   90.00
_cell.angle_gamma   90.00
#
_symmetry.space_group_name_H-M   'P 1'
#
loop_
_entity.id
_entity.type
_entity.pdbx_description
1 polymer ?
#
loop_
_entity_poly.entity_id
_entity_poly.type
_entity_poly.pdbx_seq_one_letter_code
_entity_poly.pdbx_strand_id
1 'polypeptide(L)'
;MGNYKSRPPSSCSDEFKKKISEGYSLARSRLNDDVKQRSASWTPLQNAAFDGRAEMFSSLLDDVEARAPHDLSLLHLIAAGHGAEQAEKLGVLFAACGTDEAKRRALLSHTTTHGFSALQLAIHKADVSVVSALLESGADPAFVGGPPALPALHIAAMAGSSPITRLLLRNGATVLATDSCQFTALHCAAYFGHESVMRELLAHGADPNMRGAVSDRPLHLAASKGAKAPVEALMEAGADPILTDDEANSALHFAAKAGHTSVIQLLLQRSPAPAKLLAMRNMYGDTALHVSCYAGRQEASKALVAAGASQFIAAENVFSETPLHAACTSGRSIELVAYLLRQSGVDPNCQGSDGHSPLHSACYHGHVAVVQFLLENGADQSLTARAEQRTATTVGGLAFAARAESIPSGSSLTPCSTNGATPGEEQLQTPVLWAYEKGHDRIVALLKHYANKQGNNDVCSEYSSGDSSYTPLPSPLGRLRSMTKEKADILQLRAALNANFHVNLSDVEFQEAIGSGSFGKVYRGTFKGRPVAIKRYRATAFGSKSEVDMLCREVSILCRVQHPNVLAFVGAALDDPSSFAIITEFVESGSLFSLLHEQKRVLECAFRLRIAMDVAQGMRYLHDGATKPVIHRDLNSHNILIHSSGRAVVADFGESRFAGAPEESNNMTKQPGNLRWMAPEVFSCAGRYDRRADVFSYALCVWELHSAELPFAHLKPAAAAAEMAYKRARPPLPSDSSPQFPDHVIRLLNTAWAHEPETRPDFSQIVTVLSPFVDREDAMDMSSSSSTLTRDSRGGGGAVSQLKTKWEQAPPTLPLPERDPLGRSSGIGGLHGWISTGTVEELRARLDKNGYIVQQF
;
A
#
# COMPACT_ATOMS: atom_id res chain seq x y z
N MET A 1 -0.27 -2.33 21.94
CA MET A 1 -1.12 -2.70 20.78
C MET A 1 -2.31 -3.44 21.35
N GLY A 2 -3.46 -2.79 21.47
CA GLY A 2 -4.73 -3.48 21.76
C GLY A 2 -5.09 -4.36 20.58
N ASN A 3 -5.28 -5.65 20.81
CA ASN A 3 -5.60 -6.60 19.74
C ASN A 3 -7.11 -6.77 19.65
N TYR A 4 -7.75 -6.01 18.74
CA TYR A 4 -9.04 -6.38 18.20
C TYR A 4 -8.83 -7.52 17.19
N LYS A 5 -9.62 -8.60 17.28
CA LYS A 5 -9.65 -9.64 16.26
C LYS A 5 -10.34 -9.10 15.00
N SER A 6 -9.65 -8.27 14.23
CA SER A 6 -10.18 -7.81 12.94
C SER A 6 -10.09 -8.91 11.91
N ARG A 7 -11.18 -9.10 11.15
CA ARG A 7 -11.17 -9.96 9.96
C ARG A 7 -10.03 -9.57 8.99
N PRO A 8 -9.29 -10.53 8.42
CA PRO A 8 -8.34 -10.22 7.36
C PRO A 8 -9.03 -9.55 6.16
N PRO A 9 -8.39 -8.59 5.48
CA PRO A 9 -9.01 -7.79 4.42
C PRO A 9 -9.34 -8.61 3.16
N SER A 10 -8.70 -9.76 2.96
CA SER A 10 -8.95 -10.72 1.89
C SER A 10 -8.89 -12.15 2.45
N SER A 11 -9.77 -13.03 1.95
CA SER A 11 -9.71 -14.47 2.23
C SER A 11 -8.79 -15.17 1.22
N CYS A 12 -8.29 -16.37 1.56
CA CYS A 12 -7.51 -17.18 0.63
C CYS A 12 -8.33 -17.54 -0.62
N SER A 13 -9.64 -17.77 -0.45
CA SER A 13 -10.56 -18.00 -1.55
C SER A 13 -10.74 -16.78 -2.45
N ASP A 14 -10.74 -15.57 -1.89
CA ASP A 14 -10.82 -14.34 -2.69
C ASP A 14 -9.56 -14.12 -3.54
N GLU A 15 -8.39 -14.40 -2.97
CA GLU A 15 -7.14 -14.35 -3.73
C GLU A 15 -7.07 -15.42 -4.83
N PHE A 16 -7.52 -16.64 -4.52
CA PHE A 16 -7.58 -17.72 -5.50
C PHE A 16 -8.56 -17.40 -6.64
N LYS A 17 -9.75 -16.90 -6.33
CA LYS A 17 -10.75 -16.46 -7.33
C LYS A 17 -10.26 -15.29 -8.17
N LYS A 18 -9.49 -14.37 -7.59
CA LYS A 18 -8.81 -13.31 -8.34
C LYS A 18 -7.81 -13.90 -9.35
N LYS A 19 -6.97 -14.85 -8.92
CA LYS A 19 -6.02 -15.55 -9.80
C LYS A 19 -6.72 -16.31 -10.94
N ILE A 20 -7.87 -16.95 -10.67
CA ILE A 20 -8.70 -17.59 -11.71
C ILE A 20 -9.13 -16.56 -12.76
N SER A 21 -9.67 -15.42 -12.34
CA SER A 21 -10.10 -14.35 -13.26
C SER A 21 -8.94 -13.78 -14.08
N GLU A 22 -7.76 -13.62 -13.47
CA GLU A 22 -6.54 -13.20 -14.15
C GLU A 22 -6.08 -14.27 -15.16
N GLY A 23 -6.16 -15.55 -14.80
CA GLY A 23 -5.82 -16.68 -15.68
C GLY A 23 -6.68 -16.74 -16.95
N TYR A 24 -8.01 -16.65 -16.82
CA TYR A 24 -8.90 -16.60 -17.99
C TYR A 24 -8.72 -15.33 -18.82
N SER A 25 -8.41 -14.20 -18.18
CA SER A 25 -8.11 -12.95 -18.90
C SER A 25 -6.82 -13.07 -19.71
N LEU A 26 -5.77 -13.68 -19.14
CA LEU A 26 -4.52 -13.97 -19.82
C LEU A 26 -4.72 -14.94 -20.99
N ALA A 27 -5.48 -16.01 -20.80
CA ALA A 27 -5.81 -16.95 -21.86
C ALA A 27 -6.50 -16.27 -23.05
N ARG A 28 -7.54 -15.47 -22.79
CA ARG A 28 -8.23 -14.68 -23.83
C ARG A 28 -7.30 -13.70 -24.52
N SER A 29 -6.40 -13.06 -23.77
CA SER A 29 -5.42 -12.13 -24.34
C SER A 29 -4.50 -12.83 -25.33
N ARG A 30 -3.96 -14.00 -24.97
CA ARG A 30 -3.08 -14.80 -25.85
C ARG A 30 -3.82 -15.33 -27.08
N LEU A 31 -5.04 -15.88 -26.89
CA LEU A 31 -5.90 -16.29 -28.01
C LEU A 31 -6.19 -15.11 -28.96
N ASN A 32 -6.49 -13.93 -28.42
CA ASN A 32 -6.71 -12.72 -29.21
C ASN A 32 -5.47 -12.27 -29.99
N ASP A 33 -4.28 -12.45 -29.41
CA ASP A 33 -3.03 -12.13 -30.10
C ASP A 33 -2.76 -13.09 -31.26
N ASP A 34 -2.99 -14.40 -31.06
CA ASP A 34 -2.79 -15.40 -32.10
C ASP A 34 -3.75 -15.22 -33.29
N VAL A 35 -4.99 -14.79 -33.05
CA VAL A 35 -5.97 -14.56 -34.14
C VAL A 35 -5.87 -13.19 -34.80
N LYS A 36 -4.93 -12.33 -34.37
CA LYS A 36 -4.80 -10.97 -34.90
C LYS A 36 -4.23 -10.97 -36.32
N GLN A 37 -4.88 -10.24 -37.22
CA GLN A 37 -4.39 -10.05 -38.60
C GLN A 37 -3.07 -9.27 -38.62
N ARG A 38 -2.08 -9.75 -39.38
CA ARG A 38 -0.76 -9.10 -39.53
C ARG A 38 -0.34 -8.98 -41.00
N SER A 39 -1.24 -8.47 -41.84
CA SER A 39 -1.13 -8.52 -43.31
C SER A 39 0.16 -7.94 -43.89
N ALA A 40 0.72 -6.91 -43.26
CA ALA A 40 1.98 -6.29 -43.68
C ALA A 40 3.22 -7.18 -43.49
N SER A 41 3.16 -8.15 -42.57
CA SER A 41 4.28 -9.07 -42.27
C SER A 41 4.14 -10.44 -42.93
N TRP A 42 2.99 -10.73 -43.54
CA TRP A 42 2.65 -12.03 -44.08
C TRP A 42 2.92 -12.14 -45.58
N THR A 43 3.32 -13.33 -46.02
CA THR A 43 3.46 -13.64 -47.45
C THR A 43 2.08 -13.63 -48.15
N PRO A 44 2.02 -13.55 -49.49
CA PRO A 44 0.76 -13.67 -50.22
C PRO A 44 -0.02 -14.94 -49.89
N LEU A 45 0.68 -16.08 -49.74
CA LEU A 45 0.07 -17.36 -49.33
C LEU A 45 -0.56 -17.27 -47.92
N GLN A 46 0.16 -16.69 -46.95
CA GLN A 46 -0.34 -16.52 -45.58
C GLN A 46 -1.53 -15.57 -45.50
N ASN A 47 -1.50 -14.48 -46.27
CA ASN A 47 -2.64 -13.56 -46.40
C ASN A 47 -3.85 -14.25 -47.07
N ALA A 48 -3.61 -15.08 -48.09
CA ALA A 48 -4.67 -15.86 -48.74
C ALA A 48 -5.26 -16.92 -47.79
N ALA A 49 -4.42 -17.57 -46.98
CA ALA A 49 -4.85 -18.49 -45.93
C ALA A 49 -5.79 -17.80 -44.92
N PHE A 50 -5.37 -16.63 -44.41
CA PHE A 50 -6.14 -15.90 -43.40
C PHE A 50 -7.46 -15.33 -43.93
N ASP A 51 -7.48 -14.57 -45.04
CA ASP A 51 -8.70 -13.88 -45.51
C ASP A 51 -8.96 -13.96 -47.03
N GLY A 52 -8.11 -14.63 -47.80
CA GLY A 52 -8.31 -14.79 -49.25
C GLY A 52 -9.46 -15.72 -49.65
N ARG A 53 -9.72 -15.84 -50.95
CA ARG A 53 -10.61 -16.88 -51.53
C ARG A 53 -9.90 -18.23 -51.61
N ALA A 54 -10.62 -19.33 -51.56
CA ALA A 54 -10.08 -20.69 -51.63
C ALA A 54 -9.30 -20.94 -52.93
N GLU A 55 -9.80 -20.44 -54.06
CA GLU A 55 -9.10 -20.51 -55.36
C GLU A 55 -7.71 -19.85 -55.30
N MET A 56 -7.64 -18.64 -54.71
CA MET A 56 -6.38 -17.90 -54.59
C MET A 56 -5.41 -18.63 -53.66
N PHE A 57 -5.90 -19.11 -52.52
CA PHE A 57 -5.10 -19.91 -51.60
C PHE A 57 -4.56 -21.17 -52.29
N SER A 58 -5.40 -21.90 -53.01
CA SER A 58 -5.00 -23.10 -53.77
C SER A 58 -3.96 -22.81 -54.84
N SER A 59 -4.05 -21.67 -55.53
CA SER A 59 -3.09 -21.29 -56.58
C SER A 59 -1.71 -20.92 -56.03
N LEU A 60 -1.66 -20.46 -54.78
CA LEU A 60 -0.44 -19.99 -54.10
C LEU A 60 0.18 -21.06 -53.20
N LEU A 61 -0.52 -22.17 -52.94
CA LEU A 61 -0.08 -23.21 -52.01
C LEU A 61 1.06 -24.03 -52.63
N ASP A 62 2.29 -23.70 -52.23
CA ASP A 62 3.52 -24.37 -52.63
C ASP A 62 4.14 -25.20 -51.49
N ASP A 63 4.02 -24.72 -50.24
CA ASP A 63 4.48 -25.39 -49.03
C ASP A 63 3.39 -25.42 -47.94
N VAL A 64 2.96 -26.62 -47.57
CA VAL A 64 1.95 -26.83 -46.52
C VAL A 64 2.50 -26.60 -45.10
N GLU A 65 3.82 -26.64 -44.92
CA GLU A 65 4.50 -26.45 -43.62
C GLU A 65 4.91 -24.98 -43.38
N ALA A 66 4.54 -24.08 -44.30
CA ALA A 66 4.83 -22.65 -44.21
C ALA A 66 4.31 -22.03 -42.90
N ARG A 67 5.13 -21.15 -42.31
CA ARG A 67 4.88 -20.55 -41.00
C ARG A 67 4.94 -19.02 -41.02
N ALA A 68 4.01 -18.41 -40.31
CA ALA A 68 3.96 -16.99 -40.02
C ALA A 68 4.61 -16.69 -38.64
N PRO A 69 4.88 -15.40 -38.31
CA PRO A 69 5.29 -15.00 -36.97
C PRO A 69 4.38 -15.58 -35.88
N HIS A 70 4.92 -15.80 -34.67
CA HIS A 70 4.26 -16.55 -33.58
C HIS A 70 4.09 -18.05 -33.85
N ASP A 71 4.87 -18.59 -34.80
CA ASP A 71 4.87 -20.00 -35.19
C ASP A 71 3.48 -20.47 -35.68
N LEU A 72 2.71 -19.56 -36.27
CA LEU A 72 1.39 -19.83 -36.84
C LEU A 72 1.56 -20.61 -38.15
N SER A 73 1.14 -21.88 -38.17
CA SER A 73 1.05 -22.65 -39.43
C SER A 73 -0.10 -22.13 -40.31
N LEU A 74 -0.11 -22.52 -41.59
CA LEU A 74 -1.25 -22.22 -42.48
C LEU A 74 -2.60 -22.69 -41.91
N LEU A 75 -2.60 -23.82 -41.19
CA LEU A 75 -3.80 -24.33 -40.50
C LEU A 75 -4.30 -23.35 -39.43
N HIS A 76 -3.40 -22.75 -38.65
CA HIS A 76 -3.75 -21.72 -37.66
C HIS A 76 -4.29 -20.46 -38.32
N LEU A 77 -3.69 -20.02 -39.45
CA LEU A 77 -4.15 -18.84 -40.17
C LEU A 77 -5.55 -19.02 -40.75
N ILE A 78 -5.84 -20.18 -41.34
CA ILE A 78 -7.18 -20.51 -41.83
C ILE A 78 -8.18 -20.55 -40.66
N ALA A 79 -7.81 -21.18 -39.54
CA ALA A 79 -8.66 -21.25 -38.35
C ALA A 79 -8.92 -19.90 -37.68
N ALA A 80 -7.96 -18.97 -37.77
CA ALA A 80 -8.07 -17.62 -37.22
C ALA A 80 -8.81 -16.64 -38.16
N GLY A 81 -8.88 -16.95 -39.45
CA GLY A 81 -9.41 -16.10 -40.52
C GLY A 81 -10.91 -15.82 -40.43
N HIS A 82 -11.43 -14.96 -41.33
CA HIS A 82 -12.83 -14.48 -41.27
C HIS A 82 -13.64 -14.67 -42.57
N GLY A 83 -13.05 -15.25 -43.62
CA GLY A 83 -13.74 -15.55 -44.89
C GLY A 83 -14.79 -16.67 -44.81
N ALA A 84 -15.79 -16.65 -45.69
CA ALA A 84 -16.82 -17.69 -45.76
C ALA A 84 -16.28 -19.07 -46.23
N GLU A 85 -15.12 -19.07 -46.90
CA GLU A 85 -14.52 -20.25 -47.52
C GLU A 85 -13.42 -20.90 -46.66
N GLN A 86 -13.32 -20.59 -45.35
CA GLN A 86 -12.24 -21.17 -44.51
C GLN A 86 -12.27 -22.70 -44.46
N ALA A 87 -13.46 -23.31 -44.34
CA ALA A 87 -13.60 -24.76 -44.35
C ALA A 87 -13.14 -25.39 -45.68
N GLU A 88 -13.36 -24.70 -46.80
CA GLU A 88 -12.88 -25.14 -48.11
C GLU A 88 -11.35 -25.07 -48.20
N LYS A 89 -10.73 -24.00 -47.68
CA LYS A 89 -9.27 -23.89 -47.59
C LYS A 89 -8.64 -24.99 -46.73
N LEU A 90 -9.30 -25.41 -45.65
CA LEU A 90 -8.86 -26.57 -44.87
C LEU A 90 -8.84 -27.83 -45.73
N GLY A 91 -9.89 -28.06 -46.52
CA GLY A 91 -9.96 -29.15 -47.48
C GLY A 91 -8.81 -29.12 -48.49
N VAL A 92 -8.51 -27.95 -49.06
CA VAL A 92 -7.37 -27.74 -49.97
C VAL A 92 -6.04 -28.07 -49.28
N LEU A 93 -5.83 -27.57 -48.06
CA LEU A 93 -4.59 -27.79 -47.30
C LEU A 93 -4.37 -29.28 -46.97
N PHE A 94 -5.43 -29.98 -46.53
CA PHE A 94 -5.34 -31.41 -46.22
C PHE A 94 -5.24 -32.28 -47.47
N ALA A 95 -5.84 -31.89 -48.60
CA ALA A 95 -5.67 -32.56 -49.89
C ALA A 95 -4.22 -32.43 -50.40
N ALA A 96 -3.59 -31.28 -50.19
CA ALA A 96 -2.18 -31.05 -50.54
C ALA A 96 -1.20 -31.92 -49.72
N CYS A 97 -1.62 -32.45 -48.57
CA CYS A 97 -0.85 -33.44 -47.82
C CYS A 97 -0.85 -34.84 -48.48
N GLY A 98 -1.74 -35.10 -49.45
CA GLY A 98 -1.87 -36.39 -50.13
C GLY A 98 -2.17 -37.54 -49.15
N THR A 99 -1.44 -38.65 -49.30
CA THR A 99 -1.53 -39.84 -48.43
C THR A 99 -0.55 -39.80 -47.25
N ASP A 100 0.15 -38.69 -47.02
CA ASP A 100 1.12 -38.54 -45.94
C ASP A 100 0.43 -38.26 -44.58
N GLU A 101 0.03 -39.34 -43.91
CA GLU A 101 -0.61 -39.27 -42.58
C GLU A 101 0.30 -38.69 -41.50
N ALA A 102 1.63 -38.79 -41.65
CA ALA A 102 2.57 -38.22 -40.68
C ALA A 102 2.54 -36.70 -40.77
N LYS A 103 2.55 -36.15 -41.99
CA LYS A 103 2.44 -34.72 -42.25
C LYS A 103 1.08 -34.16 -41.81
N ARG A 104 -0.02 -34.86 -42.10
CA ARG A 104 -1.35 -34.46 -41.61
C ARG A 104 -1.41 -34.41 -40.08
N ARG A 105 -0.89 -35.44 -39.41
CA ARG A 105 -0.83 -35.48 -37.94
C ARG A 105 0.06 -34.37 -37.38
N ALA A 106 1.18 -34.07 -38.01
CA ALA A 106 2.06 -32.97 -37.63
C ALA A 106 1.34 -31.62 -37.68
N LEU A 107 0.63 -31.32 -38.78
CA LEU A 107 -0.16 -30.09 -38.93
C LEU A 107 -1.24 -29.95 -37.84
N LEU A 108 -1.97 -31.02 -37.54
CA LEU A 108 -3.02 -31.04 -36.53
C LEU A 108 -2.49 -30.90 -35.10
N SER A 109 -1.32 -31.47 -34.82
CA SER A 109 -0.69 -31.43 -33.49
C SER A 109 0.16 -30.18 -33.24
N HIS A 110 0.42 -29.37 -34.27
CA HIS A 110 1.22 -28.16 -34.17
C HIS A 110 0.54 -27.12 -33.27
N THR A 111 1.35 -26.35 -32.53
CA THR A 111 0.86 -25.31 -31.63
C THR A 111 1.52 -23.96 -31.89
N THR A 112 0.79 -22.88 -31.63
CA THR A 112 1.34 -21.52 -31.62
C THR A 112 2.40 -21.32 -30.53
N THR A 113 3.12 -20.19 -30.56
CA THR A 113 4.03 -19.81 -29.45
C THR A 113 3.34 -19.70 -28.09
N HIS A 114 2.02 -19.51 -28.07
CA HIS A 114 1.21 -19.49 -26.84
C HIS A 114 0.65 -20.86 -26.46
N GLY A 115 0.94 -21.90 -27.25
CA GLY A 115 0.58 -23.29 -26.97
C GLY A 115 -0.82 -23.68 -27.42
N PHE A 116 -1.48 -22.92 -28.29
CA PHE A 116 -2.82 -23.26 -28.80
C PHE A 116 -2.74 -24.02 -30.13
N SER A 117 -3.63 -24.98 -30.32
CA SER A 117 -3.86 -25.66 -31.60
C SER A 117 -4.79 -24.83 -32.51
N ALA A 118 -4.81 -25.17 -33.80
CA ALA A 118 -5.74 -24.58 -34.76
C ALA A 118 -7.22 -24.80 -34.36
N LEU A 119 -7.55 -25.96 -33.78
CA LEU A 119 -8.90 -26.24 -33.27
C LEU A 119 -9.29 -25.25 -32.16
N GLN A 120 -8.40 -24.98 -31.20
CA GLN A 120 -8.65 -24.03 -30.12
C GLN A 120 -8.84 -22.59 -30.63
N LEU A 121 -8.10 -22.17 -31.66
CA LEU A 121 -8.30 -20.87 -32.31
C LEU A 121 -9.68 -20.77 -33.00
N ALA A 122 -10.07 -21.81 -33.75
CA ALA A 122 -11.38 -21.86 -34.40
C ALA A 122 -12.54 -21.81 -33.39
N ILE A 123 -12.40 -22.51 -32.25
CA ILE A 123 -13.37 -22.47 -31.15
C ILE A 123 -13.47 -21.07 -30.56
N HIS A 124 -12.34 -20.40 -30.30
CA HIS A 124 -12.33 -19.02 -29.78
C HIS A 124 -12.98 -18.02 -30.75
N LYS A 125 -12.81 -18.24 -32.05
CA LYS A 125 -13.49 -17.48 -33.12
C LYS A 125 -14.98 -17.80 -33.26
N ALA A 126 -15.47 -18.84 -32.58
CA ALA A 126 -16.83 -19.34 -32.63
C ALA A 126 -17.30 -19.75 -34.04
N ASP A 127 -16.38 -20.19 -34.91
CA ASP A 127 -16.70 -20.66 -36.26
C ASP A 127 -17.04 -22.16 -36.25
N VAL A 128 -18.34 -22.47 -36.32
CA VAL A 128 -18.85 -23.84 -36.27
C VAL A 128 -18.41 -24.67 -37.47
N SER A 129 -18.31 -24.06 -38.66
CA SER A 129 -17.97 -24.76 -39.91
C SER A 129 -16.51 -25.22 -39.89
N VAL A 130 -15.61 -24.31 -39.51
CA VAL A 130 -14.18 -24.59 -39.36
C VAL A 130 -13.93 -25.62 -38.27
N VAL A 131 -14.62 -25.52 -37.13
CA VAL A 131 -14.52 -26.51 -36.05
C VAL A 131 -14.97 -27.90 -36.53
N SER A 132 -16.08 -28.01 -37.26
CA SER A 132 -16.55 -29.31 -37.81
C SER A 132 -15.51 -29.91 -38.75
N ALA A 133 -15.01 -29.11 -39.70
CA ALA A 133 -14.01 -29.56 -40.68
C ALA A 133 -12.70 -30.02 -40.02
N LEU A 134 -12.23 -29.33 -38.98
CA LEU A 134 -11.04 -29.73 -38.22
C LEU A 134 -11.24 -31.06 -37.48
N LEU A 135 -12.39 -31.25 -36.83
CA LEU A 135 -12.72 -32.49 -36.13
C LEU A 135 -12.86 -33.68 -37.10
N GLU A 136 -13.53 -33.48 -38.24
CA GLU A 136 -13.66 -34.48 -39.31
C GLU A 136 -12.30 -34.85 -39.92
N SER A 137 -11.36 -33.90 -39.93
CA SER A 137 -9.98 -34.12 -40.40
C SER A 137 -9.08 -34.78 -39.35
N GLY A 138 -9.60 -35.09 -38.15
CA GLY A 138 -8.88 -35.81 -37.09
C GLY A 138 -8.21 -34.92 -36.04
N ALA A 139 -8.59 -33.65 -35.90
CA ALA A 139 -8.14 -32.82 -34.78
C ALA A 139 -8.59 -33.43 -33.44
N ASP A 140 -7.67 -33.58 -32.49
CA ASP A 140 -7.97 -34.17 -31.18
C ASP A 140 -8.68 -33.16 -30.26
N PRO A 141 -9.96 -33.36 -29.91
CA PRO A 141 -10.67 -32.46 -29.00
C PRO A 141 -10.24 -32.60 -27.53
N ALA A 142 -9.47 -33.64 -27.19
CA ALA A 142 -8.90 -33.83 -25.85
C ALA A 142 -7.54 -33.11 -25.70
N PHE A 143 -7.00 -32.50 -26.75
CA PHE A 143 -5.77 -31.75 -26.69
C PHE A 143 -5.88 -30.52 -25.77
N VAL A 144 -4.91 -30.37 -24.85
CA VAL A 144 -4.93 -29.32 -23.82
C VAL A 144 -3.89 -28.21 -24.06
N GLY A 145 -2.95 -28.39 -24.99
CA GLY A 145 -1.98 -27.36 -25.36
C GLY A 145 -0.95 -27.01 -24.27
N GLY A 146 -0.22 -25.93 -24.52
CA GLY A 146 0.73 -25.34 -23.57
C GLY A 146 0.05 -24.42 -22.54
N PRO A 147 0.78 -23.89 -21.54
CA PRO A 147 0.21 -23.01 -20.52
C PRO A 147 -0.39 -21.72 -21.14
N PRO A 148 -1.64 -21.32 -20.80
CA PRO A 148 -2.55 -21.96 -19.87
C PRO A 148 -3.21 -23.20 -20.50
N ALA A 149 -3.02 -24.35 -19.85
CA ALA A 149 -3.56 -25.65 -20.25
C ALA A 149 -5.11 -25.61 -20.21
N LEU A 150 -5.73 -25.24 -21.34
CA LEU A 150 -7.17 -25.04 -21.47
C LEU A 150 -7.75 -26.02 -22.48
N PRO A 151 -8.52 -27.03 -22.03
CA PRO A 151 -9.21 -27.95 -22.92
C PRO A 151 -10.18 -27.22 -23.87
N ALA A 152 -10.43 -27.82 -25.04
CA ALA A 152 -11.33 -27.27 -26.07
C ALA A 152 -12.72 -26.92 -25.53
N LEU A 153 -13.29 -27.76 -24.65
CA LEU A 153 -14.58 -27.51 -24.03
C LEU A 153 -14.59 -26.26 -23.13
N HIS A 154 -13.48 -25.92 -22.47
CA HIS A 154 -13.38 -24.70 -21.67
C HIS A 154 -13.44 -23.46 -22.55
N ILE A 155 -12.74 -23.47 -23.69
CA ILE A 155 -12.78 -22.36 -24.64
C ILE A 155 -14.19 -22.21 -25.23
N ALA A 156 -14.85 -23.32 -25.58
CA ALA A 156 -16.23 -23.30 -26.05
C ALA A 156 -17.19 -22.76 -24.97
N ALA A 157 -16.98 -23.14 -23.71
CA ALA A 157 -17.72 -22.63 -22.56
C ALA A 157 -17.44 -21.16 -22.29
N MET A 158 -16.22 -20.66 -22.48
CA MET A 158 -15.89 -19.24 -22.39
C MET A 158 -16.57 -18.42 -23.50
N ALA A 159 -16.58 -18.95 -24.72
CA ALA A 159 -17.21 -18.34 -25.89
C ALA A 159 -18.75 -18.40 -25.86
N GLY A 160 -19.34 -19.30 -25.05
CA GLY A 160 -20.78 -19.46 -24.95
C GLY A 160 -21.42 -20.20 -26.14
N SER A 161 -20.64 -20.95 -26.91
CA SER A 161 -21.12 -21.62 -28.13
C SER A 161 -21.64 -23.04 -27.84
N SER A 162 -22.96 -23.15 -27.64
CA SER A 162 -23.65 -24.45 -27.50
C SER A 162 -23.46 -25.39 -28.72
N PRO A 163 -23.52 -24.90 -29.99
CA PRO A 163 -23.25 -25.75 -31.17
C PRO A 163 -21.84 -26.37 -31.15
N ILE A 164 -20.81 -25.58 -30.84
CA ILE A 164 -19.43 -26.06 -30.76
C ILE A 164 -19.26 -27.04 -29.60
N THR A 165 -19.87 -26.74 -28.44
CA THR A 165 -19.87 -27.65 -27.29
C THR A 165 -20.44 -29.02 -27.68
N ARG A 166 -21.58 -29.05 -28.40
CA ARG A 166 -22.19 -30.29 -28.89
C ARG A 166 -21.29 -31.04 -29.87
N LEU A 167 -20.62 -30.33 -30.79
CA LEU A 167 -19.68 -30.94 -31.73
C LEU A 167 -18.49 -31.58 -31.01
N LEU A 168 -17.89 -30.88 -30.04
CA LEU A 168 -16.77 -31.40 -29.26
C LEU A 168 -17.16 -32.65 -28.48
N LEU A 169 -18.31 -32.64 -27.78
CA LEU A 169 -18.80 -33.79 -27.03
C LEU A 169 -19.07 -35.01 -27.92
N ARG A 170 -19.69 -34.80 -29.10
CA ARG A 170 -19.92 -35.87 -30.08
C ARG A 170 -18.64 -36.48 -30.64
N ASN A 171 -17.56 -35.70 -30.69
CA ASN A 171 -16.24 -36.15 -31.16
C ASN A 171 -15.33 -36.62 -30.03
N GLY A 172 -15.86 -36.91 -28.84
CA GLY A 172 -15.13 -37.56 -27.76
C GLY A 172 -14.46 -36.61 -26.75
N ALA A 173 -14.76 -35.31 -26.78
CA ALA A 173 -14.33 -34.41 -25.71
C ALA A 173 -14.97 -34.83 -24.37
N THR A 174 -14.16 -34.94 -23.31
CA THR A 174 -14.64 -35.38 -22.01
C THR A 174 -15.13 -34.22 -21.14
N VAL A 175 -16.34 -34.34 -20.57
CA VAL A 175 -16.87 -33.38 -19.59
C VAL A 175 -16.07 -33.35 -18.27
N LEU A 176 -15.22 -34.36 -18.05
CA LEU A 176 -14.36 -34.49 -16.86
C LEU A 176 -13.02 -33.76 -17.01
N ALA A 177 -12.70 -33.23 -18.19
CA ALA A 177 -11.47 -32.48 -18.39
C ALA A 177 -11.44 -31.28 -17.44
N THR A 178 -10.27 -31.02 -16.86
CA THR A 178 -10.08 -29.89 -15.95
C THR A 178 -8.94 -28.98 -16.39
N ASP A 179 -9.06 -27.69 -16.09
CA ASP A 179 -7.97 -26.72 -16.27
C ASP A 179 -6.99 -26.71 -15.09
N SER A 180 -6.06 -25.75 -15.08
CA SER A 180 -5.09 -25.57 -13.99
C SER A 180 -5.69 -25.26 -12.62
N CYS A 181 -6.97 -24.87 -12.57
CA CYS A 181 -7.72 -24.59 -11.34
C CYS A 181 -8.63 -25.77 -10.94
N GLN A 182 -8.47 -26.92 -11.60
CA GLN A 182 -9.34 -28.09 -11.50
C GLN A 182 -10.80 -27.80 -11.90
N PHE A 183 -11.05 -26.71 -12.64
CA PHE A 183 -12.40 -26.40 -13.12
C PHE A 183 -12.73 -27.26 -14.32
N THR A 184 -13.94 -27.81 -14.37
CA THR A 184 -14.50 -28.42 -15.58
C THR A 184 -15.10 -27.36 -16.50
N ALA A 185 -15.44 -27.74 -17.74
CA ALA A 185 -16.15 -26.83 -18.65
C ALA A 185 -17.47 -26.31 -18.07
N LEU A 186 -18.13 -27.08 -17.19
CA LEU A 186 -19.36 -26.66 -16.50
C LEU A 186 -19.09 -25.53 -15.50
N HIS A 187 -17.94 -25.54 -14.81
CA HIS A 187 -17.51 -24.42 -13.96
C HIS A 187 -17.30 -23.15 -14.79
N CYS A 188 -16.61 -23.26 -15.93
CA CYS A 188 -16.40 -22.13 -16.83
C CYS A 188 -17.75 -21.56 -17.33
N ALA A 189 -18.64 -22.42 -17.83
CA ALA A 189 -19.95 -22.00 -18.32
C ALA A 189 -20.78 -21.31 -17.22
N ALA A 190 -20.73 -21.82 -15.98
CA ALA A 190 -21.35 -21.19 -14.82
C ALA A 190 -20.73 -19.83 -14.46
N TYR A 191 -19.40 -19.70 -14.54
CA TYR A 191 -18.67 -18.45 -14.27
C TYR A 191 -18.97 -17.35 -15.31
N PHE A 192 -19.15 -17.71 -16.58
CA PHE A 192 -19.48 -16.76 -17.65
C PHE A 192 -21.00 -16.58 -17.85
N GLY A 193 -21.83 -17.42 -17.22
CA GLY A 193 -23.29 -17.30 -17.24
C GLY A 193 -23.96 -17.87 -18.48
N HIS A 194 -23.30 -18.80 -19.18
CA HIS A 194 -23.79 -19.35 -20.47
C HIS A 194 -24.68 -20.56 -20.27
N GLU A 195 -25.97 -20.32 -20.00
CA GLU A 195 -26.98 -21.36 -19.73
C GLU A 195 -27.04 -22.45 -20.81
N SER A 196 -27.05 -22.06 -22.10
CA SER A 196 -27.18 -23.01 -23.21
C SER A 196 -26.04 -24.02 -23.27
N VAL A 197 -24.81 -23.59 -22.96
CA VAL A 197 -23.65 -24.49 -22.84
C VAL A 197 -23.78 -25.37 -21.60
N MET A 198 -24.23 -24.84 -20.47
CA MET A 198 -24.42 -25.62 -19.25
C MET A 198 -25.43 -26.74 -19.47
N ARG A 199 -26.57 -26.47 -20.11
CA ARG A 199 -27.58 -27.49 -20.41
C ARG A 199 -27.03 -28.59 -21.30
N GLU A 200 -26.18 -28.27 -22.29
CA GLU A 200 -25.51 -29.28 -23.10
C GLU A 200 -24.55 -30.15 -22.29
N LEU A 201 -23.71 -29.54 -21.46
CA LEU A 201 -22.76 -30.26 -20.61
C LEU A 201 -23.48 -31.19 -19.62
N LEU A 202 -24.55 -30.69 -18.97
CA LEU A 202 -25.38 -31.47 -18.03
C LEU A 202 -26.09 -32.62 -18.74
N ALA A 203 -26.64 -32.40 -19.94
CA ALA A 203 -27.28 -33.45 -20.74
C ALA A 203 -26.31 -34.57 -21.15
N HIS A 204 -25.01 -34.28 -21.23
CA HIS A 204 -23.94 -35.25 -21.49
C HIS A 204 -23.26 -35.75 -20.21
N GLY A 205 -23.93 -35.65 -19.06
CA GLY A 205 -23.50 -36.28 -17.81
C GLY A 205 -22.45 -35.50 -17.02
N ALA A 206 -22.25 -34.20 -17.27
CA ALA A 206 -21.44 -33.38 -16.38
C ALA A 206 -22.10 -33.33 -14.98
N ASP A 207 -21.34 -33.69 -13.94
CA ASP A 207 -21.85 -33.65 -12.57
C ASP A 207 -21.96 -32.19 -12.07
N PRO A 208 -23.17 -31.70 -11.73
CA PRO A 208 -23.37 -30.34 -11.22
C PRO A 208 -22.74 -30.10 -9.84
N ASN A 209 -22.34 -31.18 -9.15
CA ASN A 209 -21.65 -31.18 -7.88
C ASN A 209 -20.18 -31.63 -8.02
N MET A 210 -19.53 -31.35 -9.15
CA MET A 210 -18.07 -31.43 -9.22
C MET A 210 -17.42 -30.35 -8.34
N ARG A 211 -16.24 -30.67 -7.79
CA ARG A 211 -15.41 -29.76 -6.99
C ARG A 211 -14.22 -29.28 -7.82
N GLY A 212 -13.96 -27.98 -7.80
CA GLY A 212 -12.70 -27.37 -8.22
C GLY A 212 -11.62 -27.48 -7.14
N ALA A 213 -10.50 -26.77 -7.34
CA ALA A 213 -9.32 -26.88 -6.48
C ALA A 213 -9.53 -26.41 -5.04
N VAL A 214 -10.53 -25.54 -4.79
CA VAL A 214 -10.89 -25.06 -3.45
C VAL A 214 -12.27 -25.56 -3.00
N SER A 215 -12.66 -26.73 -3.50
CA SER A 215 -14.01 -27.31 -3.35
C SER A 215 -15.15 -26.40 -3.82
N ASP A 216 -14.86 -25.41 -4.66
CA ASP A 216 -15.89 -24.61 -5.31
C ASP A 216 -16.60 -25.41 -6.39
N ARG A 217 -17.84 -25.02 -6.67
CA ARG A 217 -18.80 -25.80 -7.46
C ARG A 217 -19.42 -24.91 -8.51
N PRO A 218 -19.95 -25.45 -9.62
CA PRO A 218 -20.64 -24.65 -10.62
C PRO A 218 -21.72 -23.75 -10.02
N LEU A 219 -22.48 -24.24 -9.02
CA LEU A 219 -23.51 -23.47 -8.35
C LEU A 219 -22.95 -22.28 -7.55
N HIS A 220 -21.77 -22.41 -6.92
CA HIS A 220 -21.10 -21.29 -6.24
C HIS A 220 -20.73 -20.17 -7.22
N LEU A 221 -20.20 -20.54 -8.38
CA LEU A 221 -19.77 -19.60 -9.41
C LEU A 221 -20.98 -18.88 -10.04
N ALA A 222 -22.01 -19.63 -10.44
CA ALA A 222 -23.25 -19.05 -10.97
C ALA A 222 -23.92 -18.11 -9.96
N ALA A 223 -23.95 -18.50 -8.68
CA ALA A 223 -24.51 -17.68 -7.60
C ALA A 223 -23.71 -16.39 -7.37
N SER A 224 -22.38 -16.45 -7.43
CA SER A 224 -21.50 -15.28 -7.32
C SER A 224 -21.64 -14.29 -8.48
N LYS A 225 -22.11 -14.74 -9.65
CA LYS A 225 -22.29 -13.91 -10.85
C LYS A 225 -23.71 -13.38 -11.01
N GLY A 226 -24.66 -13.87 -10.22
CA GLY A 226 -26.05 -13.44 -10.28
C GLY A 226 -26.80 -13.99 -11.49
N ALA A 227 -26.25 -15.01 -12.16
CA ALA A 227 -26.82 -15.57 -13.37
C ALA A 227 -27.97 -16.52 -13.01
N LYS A 228 -29.19 -15.98 -12.91
CA LYS A 228 -30.39 -16.71 -12.46
C LYS A 228 -30.66 -17.99 -13.26
N ALA A 229 -30.61 -17.91 -14.58
CA ALA A 229 -30.91 -19.04 -15.45
C ALA A 229 -29.89 -20.20 -15.32
N PRO A 230 -28.55 -19.92 -15.30
CA PRO A 230 -27.54 -20.89 -14.87
C PRO A 230 -27.79 -21.55 -13.51
N VAL A 231 -28.19 -20.78 -12.48
CA VAL A 231 -28.51 -21.32 -11.16
C VAL A 231 -29.71 -22.27 -11.24
N GLU A 232 -30.76 -21.89 -11.97
CA GLU A 232 -31.95 -22.73 -12.16
C GLU A 232 -31.61 -24.04 -12.89
N ALA A 233 -30.86 -23.96 -14.00
CA ALA A 233 -30.43 -25.14 -14.75
C ALA A 233 -29.58 -26.11 -13.92
N LEU A 234 -28.70 -25.60 -13.04
CA LEU A 234 -27.91 -26.43 -12.14
C LEU A 234 -28.78 -27.12 -11.09
N MET A 235 -29.73 -26.41 -10.48
CA MET A 235 -30.63 -26.99 -9.48
C MET A 235 -31.56 -28.03 -10.10
N GLU A 236 -32.06 -27.81 -11.32
CA GLU A 236 -32.83 -28.80 -12.10
C GLU A 236 -32.03 -30.08 -12.35
N ALA A 237 -30.72 -29.96 -12.55
CA ALA A 237 -29.82 -31.09 -12.74
C ALA A 237 -29.35 -31.76 -11.44
N GLY A 238 -29.80 -31.30 -10.27
CA GLY A 238 -29.47 -31.89 -8.97
C GLY A 238 -28.25 -31.27 -8.26
N ALA A 239 -27.89 -30.02 -8.58
CA ALA A 239 -26.91 -29.27 -7.77
C ALA A 239 -27.44 -29.08 -6.34
N ASP A 240 -26.62 -29.42 -5.35
CA ASP A 240 -26.99 -29.31 -3.95
C ASP A 240 -26.55 -27.95 -3.36
N PRO A 241 -27.49 -27.05 -2.99
CA PRO A 241 -27.19 -25.72 -2.48
C PRO A 241 -26.59 -25.72 -1.06
N ILE A 242 -26.59 -26.85 -0.33
CA ILE A 242 -26.00 -26.93 1.02
C ILE A 242 -24.52 -27.37 1.00
N LEU A 243 -23.99 -27.82 -0.14
CA LEU A 243 -22.58 -28.13 -0.25
C LEU A 243 -21.75 -26.85 -0.18
N THR A 244 -20.56 -26.94 0.38
CA THR A 244 -19.69 -25.79 0.66
C THR A 244 -18.33 -25.92 0.00
N ASP A 245 -17.65 -24.78 -0.15
CA ASP A 245 -16.22 -24.72 -0.49
C ASP A 245 -15.32 -24.99 0.74
N ASP A 246 -14.00 -24.89 0.58
CA ASP A 246 -13.03 -25.16 1.65
C ASP A 246 -13.10 -24.17 2.82
N GLU A 247 -13.66 -22.99 2.60
CA GLU A 247 -13.95 -22.00 3.65
C GLU A 247 -15.35 -22.17 4.24
N ALA A 248 -16.02 -23.29 3.92
CA ALA A 248 -17.40 -23.59 4.30
C ALA A 248 -18.43 -22.56 3.78
N ASN A 249 -18.15 -21.82 2.69
CA ASN A 249 -19.13 -20.98 2.04
C ASN A 249 -20.03 -21.80 1.11
N SER A 250 -21.33 -21.60 1.22
CA SER A 250 -22.33 -22.15 0.30
C SER A 250 -22.71 -21.19 -0.83
N ALA A 251 -23.51 -21.66 -1.79
CA ALA A 251 -24.05 -20.82 -2.87
C ALA A 251 -24.79 -19.57 -2.35
N LEU A 252 -25.48 -19.69 -1.22
CA LEU A 252 -26.18 -18.56 -0.60
C LEU A 252 -25.21 -17.49 -0.09
N HIS A 253 -24.06 -17.89 0.48
CA HIS A 253 -23.03 -16.95 0.92
C HIS A 253 -22.46 -16.15 -0.27
N PHE A 254 -22.22 -16.81 -1.41
CA PHE A 254 -21.77 -16.15 -2.63
C PHE A 254 -22.79 -15.13 -3.17
N ALA A 255 -24.05 -15.54 -3.29
CA ALA A 255 -25.12 -14.64 -3.74
C ALA A 255 -25.30 -13.44 -2.80
N ALA A 256 -25.21 -13.67 -1.48
CA ALA A 256 -25.29 -12.65 -0.45
C ALA A 256 -24.13 -11.64 -0.51
N LYS A 257 -22.88 -12.12 -0.66
CA LYS A 257 -21.68 -11.28 -0.82
C LYS A 257 -21.76 -10.38 -2.05
N ALA A 258 -22.21 -10.96 -3.17
CA ALA A 258 -22.31 -10.26 -4.44
C ALA A 258 -23.54 -9.34 -4.53
N GLY A 259 -24.58 -9.60 -3.72
CA GLY A 259 -25.78 -8.79 -3.64
C GLY A 259 -26.89 -9.21 -4.61
N HIS A 260 -26.90 -10.47 -5.05
CA HIS A 260 -27.81 -10.96 -6.09
C HIS A 260 -29.12 -11.47 -5.49
N THR A 261 -30.05 -10.55 -5.23
CA THR A 261 -31.35 -10.81 -4.57
C THR A 261 -32.20 -11.87 -5.29
N SER A 262 -32.26 -11.83 -6.62
CA SER A 262 -33.02 -12.80 -7.43
C SER A 262 -32.50 -14.24 -7.27
N VAL A 263 -31.17 -14.39 -7.15
CA VAL A 263 -30.54 -15.69 -6.91
C VAL A 263 -30.75 -16.13 -5.46
N ILE A 264 -30.65 -15.23 -4.49
CA ILE A 264 -30.96 -15.53 -3.08
C ILE A 264 -32.38 -16.11 -2.95
N GLN A 265 -33.36 -15.44 -3.55
CA GLN A 265 -34.76 -15.89 -3.56
C GLN A 265 -34.90 -17.26 -4.23
N LEU A 266 -34.27 -17.45 -5.40
CA LEU A 266 -34.31 -18.72 -6.13
C LEU A 266 -33.71 -19.88 -5.33
N LEU A 267 -32.51 -19.70 -4.76
CA LEU A 267 -31.84 -20.72 -3.94
C LEU A 267 -32.69 -21.11 -2.73
N LEU A 268 -33.31 -20.15 -2.06
CA LEU A 268 -34.16 -20.41 -0.90
C LEU A 268 -35.48 -21.07 -1.29
N GLN A 269 -36.09 -20.66 -2.39
CA GLN A 269 -37.35 -21.24 -2.87
C GLN A 269 -37.20 -22.68 -3.35
N ARG A 270 -36.08 -23.01 -3.99
CA ARG A 270 -35.82 -24.32 -4.60
C ARG A 270 -35.03 -25.27 -3.70
N SER A 271 -34.43 -24.79 -2.62
CA SER A 271 -33.73 -25.64 -1.66
C SER A 271 -34.72 -26.53 -0.89
N PRO A 272 -34.45 -27.84 -0.71
CA PRO A 272 -35.29 -28.70 0.10
C PRO A 272 -35.20 -28.39 1.60
N ALA A 273 -34.17 -27.63 2.03
CA ALA A 273 -33.93 -27.28 3.43
C ALA A 273 -33.54 -25.79 3.58
N PRO A 274 -34.46 -24.85 3.30
CA PRO A 274 -34.16 -23.42 3.30
C PRO A 274 -33.73 -22.90 4.68
N ALA A 275 -34.35 -23.39 5.75
CA ALA A 275 -33.98 -23.04 7.12
C ALA A 275 -32.54 -23.45 7.45
N LYS A 276 -32.13 -24.66 7.03
CA LYS A 276 -30.74 -25.13 7.18
C LYS A 276 -29.78 -24.25 6.37
N LEU A 277 -30.12 -23.94 5.12
CA LEU A 277 -29.31 -23.11 4.23
C LEU A 277 -29.09 -21.69 4.79
N LEU A 278 -30.11 -21.09 5.41
CA LEU A 278 -30.01 -19.80 6.11
C LEU A 278 -29.16 -19.87 7.39
N ALA A 279 -29.22 -21.00 8.10
CA ALA A 279 -28.49 -21.23 9.35
C ALA A 279 -27.01 -21.58 9.17
N MET A 280 -26.59 -21.94 7.95
CA MET A 280 -25.22 -22.36 7.70
C MET A 280 -24.22 -21.26 8.01
N ARG A 281 -23.09 -21.67 8.58
CA ARG A 281 -22.00 -20.80 8.98
C ARG A 281 -20.74 -21.23 8.25
N ASN A 282 -20.01 -20.26 7.69
CA ASN A 282 -18.72 -20.54 7.08
C ASN A 282 -17.63 -20.72 8.14
N MET A 283 -16.36 -20.89 7.73
CA MET A 283 -15.24 -21.09 8.66
C MET A 283 -15.00 -19.92 9.63
N TYR A 284 -15.50 -18.74 9.30
CA TYR A 284 -15.46 -17.54 10.15
C TYR A 284 -16.68 -17.45 11.08
N GLY A 285 -17.58 -18.44 11.04
CA GLY A 285 -18.84 -18.40 11.77
C GLY A 285 -19.87 -17.45 11.15
N ASP A 286 -19.64 -16.91 9.95
CA ASP A 286 -20.57 -15.99 9.29
C ASP A 286 -21.73 -16.76 8.67
N THR A 287 -22.95 -16.26 8.87
CA THR A 287 -24.11 -16.63 8.04
C THR A 287 -24.13 -15.81 6.75
N ALA A 288 -25.00 -16.17 5.79
CA ALA A 288 -25.21 -15.36 4.59
C ALA A 288 -25.58 -13.89 4.91
N LEU A 289 -26.30 -13.65 6.02
CA LEU A 289 -26.64 -12.30 6.49
C LEU A 289 -25.40 -11.51 6.95
N HIS A 290 -24.48 -12.14 7.68
CA HIS A 290 -23.20 -11.49 8.03
C HIS A 290 -22.43 -11.09 6.78
N VAL A 291 -22.35 -11.99 5.80
CA VAL A 291 -21.60 -11.74 4.56
C VAL A 291 -22.20 -10.61 3.73
N SER A 292 -23.53 -10.55 3.60
CA SER A 292 -24.18 -9.41 2.93
C SER A 292 -23.96 -8.10 3.68
N CYS A 293 -23.90 -8.15 5.02
CA CYS A 293 -23.62 -6.99 5.86
C CYS A 293 -22.19 -6.47 5.72
N TYR A 294 -21.17 -7.33 5.78
CA TYR A 294 -19.79 -6.94 5.49
C TYR A 294 -19.61 -6.38 4.08
N ALA A 295 -20.34 -6.91 3.10
CA ALA A 295 -20.26 -6.45 1.72
C ALA A 295 -21.08 -5.17 1.45
N GLY A 296 -21.87 -4.69 2.43
CA GLY A 296 -22.73 -3.51 2.28
C GLY A 296 -23.91 -3.73 1.33
N ARG A 297 -24.35 -4.99 1.13
CA ARG A 297 -25.41 -5.34 0.19
C ARG A 297 -26.78 -5.19 0.86
N GLN A 298 -27.30 -3.95 0.86
CA GLN A 298 -28.55 -3.62 1.53
C GLN A 298 -29.73 -4.49 1.08
N GLU A 299 -29.99 -4.53 -0.22
CA GLU A 299 -31.15 -5.27 -0.77
C GLU A 299 -31.03 -6.78 -0.56
N ALA A 300 -29.82 -7.34 -0.61
CA ALA A 300 -29.59 -8.75 -0.28
C ALA A 300 -29.86 -9.04 1.20
N SER A 301 -29.43 -8.16 2.10
CA SER A 301 -29.71 -8.29 3.54
C SER A 301 -31.21 -8.22 3.82
N LYS A 302 -31.94 -7.30 3.16
CA LYS A 302 -33.40 -7.24 3.23
C LYS A 302 -34.05 -8.53 2.73
N ALA A 303 -33.62 -9.04 1.58
CA ALA A 303 -34.15 -10.28 1.00
C ALA A 303 -33.91 -11.49 1.93
N LEU A 304 -32.74 -11.60 2.55
CA LEU A 304 -32.42 -12.66 3.52
C LEU A 304 -33.30 -12.56 4.77
N VAL A 305 -33.44 -11.36 5.34
CA VAL A 305 -34.29 -11.13 6.53
C VAL A 305 -35.75 -11.47 6.23
N ALA A 306 -36.27 -11.01 5.09
CA ALA A 306 -37.63 -11.33 4.64
C ALA A 306 -37.85 -12.83 4.41
N ALA A 307 -36.80 -13.56 4.05
CA ALA A 307 -36.84 -15.01 3.87
C ALA A 307 -36.61 -15.83 5.17
N GLY A 308 -36.55 -15.17 6.33
CA GLY A 308 -36.43 -15.83 7.64
C GLY A 308 -35.05 -15.75 8.29
N ALA A 309 -34.09 -15.00 7.74
CA ALA A 309 -32.80 -14.79 8.39
C ALA A 309 -32.87 -13.91 9.65
N SER A 310 -34.03 -13.31 9.96
CA SER A 310 -34.25 -12.52 11.18
C SER A 310 -33.94 -13.29 12.47
N GLN A 311 -34.15 -14.61 12.48
CA GLN A 311 -33.78 -15.48 13.62
C GLN A 311 -32.27 -15.54 13.89
N PHE A 312 -31.43 -15.12 12.94
CA PHE A 312 -29.97 -15.07 13.05
C PHE A 312 -29.43 -13.65 13.17
N ILE A 313 -30.29 -12.65 13.40
CA ILE A 313 -29.88 -11.24 13.44
C ILE A 313 -29.03 -10.87 14.65
N ALA A 314 -29.06 -11.70 15.69
CA ALA A 314 -28.23 -11.61 16.89
C ALA A 314 -27.16 -12.71 16.96
N ALA A 315 -27.00 -13.54 15.91
CA ALA A 315 -25.97 -14.57 15.90
C ALA A 315 -24.58 -13.92 15.82
N GLU A 316 -23.63 -14.37 16.64
CA GLU A 316 -22.25 -13.86 16.65
C GLU A 316 -21.33 -14.79 15.86
N ASN A 317 -20.42 -14.23 15.06
CA ASN A 317 -19.36 -14.96 14.36
C ASN A 317 -18.11 -15.19 15.25
N VAL A 318 -17.01 -15.75 14.71
CA VAL A 318 -15.79 -16.03 15.51
C VAL A 318 -15.05 -14.77 15.99
N PHE A 319 -15.45 -13.61 15.48
CA PHE A 319 -14.93 -12.29 15.86
C PHE A 319 -15.85 -11.58 16.87
N SER A 320 -16.82 -12.30 17.45
CA SER A 320 -17.86 -11.73 18.32
C SER A 320 -18.74 -10.70 17.61
N GLU A 321 -18.79 -10.71 16.28
CA GLU A 321 -19.55 -9.74 15.49
C GLU A 321 -20.93 -10.31 15.13
N THR A 322 -21.98 -9.55 15.42
CA THR A 322 -23.34 -9.77 14.86
C THR A 322 -23.44 -9.17 13.44
N PRO A 323 -24.53 -9.39 12.68
CA PRO A 323 -24.75 -8.70 11.41
C PRO A 323 -24.71 -7.16 11.50
N LEU A 324 -25.13 -6.58 12.63
CA LEU A 324 -25.00 -5.14 12.86
C LEU A 324 -23.53 -4.73 13.02
N HIS A 325 -22.74 -5.47 13.80
CA HIS A 325 -21.29 -5.27 13.89
C HIS A 325 -20.64 -5.37 12.51
N ALA A 326 -20.95 -6.41 11.73
CA ALA A 326 -20.41 -6.60 10.38
C ALA A 326 -20.70 -5.43 9.43
N ALA A 327 -21.92 -4.87 9.49
CA ALA A 327 -22.29 -3.67 8.73
C ALA A 327 -21.46 -2.45 9.17
N CYS A 328 -21.29 -2.25 10.49
CA CYS A 328 -20.50 -1.16 11.07
C CYS A 328 -18.99 -1.31 10.82
N THR A 329 -18.43 -2.52 10.90
CA THR A 329 -17.05 -2.86 10.53
C THR A 329 -16.75 -2.48 9.09
N SER A 330 -17.68 -2.80 8.17
CA SER A 330 -17.51 -2.46 6.75
C SER A 330 -17.64 -0.97 6.45
N GLY A 331 -18.57 -0.30 7.14
CA GLY A 331 -18.92 1.11 6.92
C GLY A 331 -19.45 1.44 5.52
N ARG A 332 -19.88 0.44 4.74
CA ARG A 332 -20.18 0.62 3.30
C ARG A 332 -21.56 1.21 3.01
N SER A 333 -22.55 1.01 3.89
CA SER A 333 -23.92 1.52 3.71
C SER A 333 -24.54 1.88 5.06
N ILE A 334 -24.86 3.16 5.23
CA ILE A 334 -25.57 3.67 6.40
C ILE A 334 -27.03 3.21 6.35
N GLU A 335 -27.62 3.11 5.16
CA GLU A 335 -29.00 2.67 4.99
C GLU A 335 -29.19 1.20 5.40
N LEU A 336 -28.16 0.37 5.27
CA LEU A 336 -28.15 -0.98 5.81
C LEU A 336 -28.10 -0.98 7.34
N VAL A 337 -27.23 -0.17 7.95
CA VAL A 337 -27.16 -0.01 9.42
C VAL A 337 -28.53 0.45 9.94
N ALA A 338 -29.13 1.46 9.31
CA ALA A 338 -30.46 1.96 9.64
C ALA A 338 -31.55 0.89 9.49
N TYR A 339 -31.49 0.07 8.45
CA TYR A 339 -32.44 -1.03 8.26
C TYR A 339 -32.32 -2.09 9.35
N LEU A 340 -31.09 -2.47 9.74
CA LEU A 340 -30.84 -3.45 10.79
C LEU A 340 -31.34 -2.97 12.15
N LEU A 341 -31.08 -1.72 12.52
CA LEU A 341 -31.56 -1.12 13.78
C LEU A 341 -33.10 -1.07 13.89
N ARG A 342 -33.82 -1.13 12.76
CA ARG A 342 -35.30 -1.20 12.76
C ARG A 342 -35.84 -2.62 12.93
N GLN A 343 -35.00 -3.64 12.87
CA GLN A 343 -35.45 -5.02 13.03
C GLN A 343 -35.69 -5.33 14.51
N SER A 344 -36.67 -6.18 14.78
CA SER A 344 -36.96 -6.64 16.13
C SER A 344 -35.74 -7.35 16.73
N GLY A 345 -35.37 -6.98 17.96
CA GLY A 345 -34.26 -7.61 18.70
C GLY A 345 -32.87 -7.09 18.34
N VAL A 346 -32.76 -6.00 17.58
CA VAL A 346 -31.47 -5.35 17.29
C VAL A 346 -31.28 -4.13 18.19
N ASP A 347 -30.25 -4.18 19.03
CA ASP A 347 -29.86 -3.08 19.92
C ASP A 347 -28.60 -2.39 19.38
N PRO A 348 -28.58 -1.05 19.19
CA PRO A 348 -27.35 -0.31 18.87
C PRO A 348 -26.22 -0.50 19.88
N ASN A 349 -26.54 -0.96 21.10
CA ASN A 349 -25.63 -1.22 22.20
C ASN A 349 -25.34 -2.71 22.42
N CYS A 350 -25.74 -3.59 21.51
CA CYS A 350 -25.38 -5.00 21.60
C CYS A 350 -23.86 -5.17 21.75
N GLN A 351 -23.44 -6.01 22.69
CA GLN A 351 -22.03 -6.33 22.90
C GLN A 351 -21.81 -7.79 22.52
N GLY A 352 -20.80 -8.05 21.68
CA GLY A 352 -20.35 -9.41 21.42
C GLY A 352 -19.70 -10.04 22.65
N SER A 353 -19.28 -11.30 22.52
CA SER A 353 -18.59 -12.07 23.58
C SER A 353 -17.34 -11.40 24.18
N ASP A 354 -16.66 -10.51 23.47
CA ASP A 354 -15.50 -9.73 23.93
C ASP A 354 -15.86 -8.31 24.45
N GLY A 355 -17.16 -7.98 24.48
CA GLY A 355 -17.68 -6.73 25.01
C GLY A 355 -17.69 -5.56 24.01
N HIS A 356 -17.23 -5.73 22.76
CA HIS A 356 -17.29 -4.62 21.80
C HIS A 356 -18.69 -4.46 21.22
N SER A 357 -19.05 -3.21 20.92
CA SER A 357 -20.34 -2.82 20.35
C SER A 357 -20.21 -2.37 18.88
N PRO A 358 -21.30 -2.20 18.13
CA PRO A 358 -21.23 -1.69 16.75
C PRO A 358 -20.54 -0.32 16.65
N LEU A 359 -20.68 0.51 17.69
CA LEU A 359 -19.98 1.80 17.79
C LEU A 359 -18.47 1.60 17.90
N HIS A 360 -18.00 0.61 18.68
CA HIS A 360 -16.59 0.24 18.73
C HIS A 360 -16.06 -0.13 17.34
N SER A 361 -16.77 -1.00 16.61
CA SER A 361 -16.37 -1.42 15.26
C SER A 361 -16.28 -0.23 14.28
N ALA A 362 -17.30 0.65 14.27
CA ALA A 362 -17.30 1.84 13.43
C ALA A 362 -16.16 2.81 13.78
N CYS A 363 -15.87 2.98 15.07
CA CYS A 363 -14.76 3.79 15.58
C CYS A 363 -13.40 3.23 15.18
N TYR A 364 -13.17 1.93 15.34
CA TYR A 364 -11.91 1.27 14.98
C TYR A 364 -11.60 1.38 13.49
N HIS A 365 -12.63 1.21 12.64
CA HIS A 365 -12.47 1.23 11.18
C HIS A 365 -12.56 2.61 10.53
N GLY A 366 -12.83 3.67 11.31
CA GLY A 366 -12.74 5.05 10.81
C GLY A 366 -13.99 5.57 10.10
N HIS A 367 -15.14 4.96 10.35
CA HIS A 367 -16.39 5.27 9.64
C HIS A 367 -17.16 6.42 10.30
N VAL A 368 -16.66 7.65 10.14
CA VAL A 368 -17.20 8.87 10.79
C VAL A 368 -18.73 9.00 10.66
N ALA A 369 -19.26 8.80 9.45
CA ALA A 369 -20.69 8.96 9.20
C ALA A 369 -21.54 7.87 9.88
N VAL A 370 -21.02 6.63 9.96
CA VAL A 370 -21.67 5.54 10.71
C VAL A 370 -21.60 5.81 12.21
N VAL A 371 -20.47 6.30 12.73
CA VAL A 371 -20.35 6.71 14.14
C VAL A 371 -21.37 7.78 14.49
N GLN A 372 -21.46 8.84 13.68
CA GLN A 372 -22.44 9.90 13.90
C GLN A 372 -23.87 9.34 13.91
N PHE A 373 -24.21 8.52 12.90
CA PHE A 373 -25.53 7.91 12.81
C PHE A 373 -25.86 7.03 14.02
N LEU A 374 -24.92 6.21 14.50
CA LEU A 374 -25.09 5.38 15.69
C LEU A 374 -25.34 6.22 16.94
N LEU A 375 -24.57 7.30 17.14
CA LEU A 375 -24.75 8.21 18.28
C LEU A 375 -26.12 8.91 18.26
N GLU A 376 -26.56 9.35 17.08
CA GLU A 376 -27.88 9.95 16.88
C GLU A 376 -29.03 8.95 17.14
N ASN A 377 -28.75 7.65 17.06
CA ASN A 377 -29.69 6.56 17.29
C ASN A 377 -29.43 5.80 18.59
N GLY A 378 -28.83 6.46 19.60
CA GLY A 378 -28.78 5.96 20.97
C GLY A 378 -27.62 5.00 21.29
N ALA A 379 -26.56 4.97 20.47
CA ALA A 379 -25.36 4.23 20.81
C ALA A 379 -24.61 4.87 22.00
N ASP A 380 -24.30 4.06 22.99
CA ASP A 380 -23.61 4.42 24.21
C ASP A 380 -22.09 4.34 24.02
N GLN A 381 -21.47 5.51 24.02
CA GLN A 381 -20.02 5.68 23.91
C GLN A 381 -19.25 5.40 25.21
N SER A 382 -19.93 5.09 26.31
CA SER A 382 -19.33 4.72 27.61
C SER A 382 -19.06 3.23 27.75
N LEU A 383 -19.69 2.39 26.90
CA LEU A 383 -19.48 0.94 26.89
C LEU A 383 -18.01 0.60 26.69
N THR A 384 -17.57 -0.48 27.32
CA THR A 384 -16.18 -0.93 27.25
C THR A 384 -16.05 -2.35 26.72
N ALA A 385 -15.04 -2.57 25.88
CA ALA A 385 -14.64 -3.85 25.32
C ALA A 385 -13.29 -4.33 25.87
N ARG A 386 -13.04 -5.64 25.90
CA ARG A 386 -11.74 -6.21 26.29
C ARG A 386 -10.69 -5.99 25.20
N ALA A 387 -9.48 -5.58 25.59
CA ALA A 387 -8.30 -5.62 24.71
C ALA A 387 -7.55 -6.96 24.87
N GLU A 388 -7.49 -7.81 23.84
CA GLU A 388 -6.81 -9.11 23.96
C GLU A 388 -5.27 -8.97 24.16
N GLN A 389 -4.73 -9.62 25.20
CA GLN A 389 -3.29 -9.81 25.39
C GLN A 389 -2.79 -11.04 24.63
N ARG A 390 -1.76 -10.88 23.79
CA ARG A 390 -1.03 -12.03 23.21
C ARG A 390 -0.15 -12.67 24.28
N THR A 391 -0.51 -13.85 24.77
CA THR A 391 0.49 -14.78 25.31
C THR A 391 1.29 -15.35 24.14
N ALA A 392 2.53 -14.89 23.99
CA ALA A 392 3.46 -15.47 23.02
C ALA A 392 3.78 -16.91 23.44
N THR A 393 3.26 -17.90 22.71
CA THR A 393 3.84 -19.24 22.63
C THR A 393 4.04 -19.61 21.16
N THR A 394 5.19 -20.21 20.91
CA THR A 394 5.89 -20.31 19.64
C THR A 394 5.45 -21.56 18.83
N VAL A 395 5.33 -21.38 17.51
CA VAL A 395 5.43 -22.34 16.38
C VAL A 395 4.64 -23.68 16.42
N GLY A 396 3.73 -23.84 15.43
CA GLY A 396 3.60 -25.11 14.70
C GLY A 396 2.17 -25.58 14.42
N GLY A 397 1.79 -25.64 13.13
CA GLY A 397 0.82 -26.60 12.61
C GLY A 397 -0.66 -26.24 12.69
N LEU A 398 -1.29 -26.17 11.50
CA LEU A 398 -2.74 -26.18 11.32
C LEU A 398 -3.35 -27.48 11.88
N ALA A 399 -4.10 -27.38 12.99
CA ALA A 399 -5.06 -28.41 13.40
C ALA A 399 -6.07 -27.81 14.40
N PHE A 400 -7.18 -27.23 13.90
CA PHE A 400 -8.35 -26.96 14.73
C PHE A 400 -9.24 -28.19 14.73
N ALA A 401 -9.11 -29.01 15.78
CA ALA A 401 -10.03 -30.11 16.06
C ALA A 401 -11.19 -29.62 16.94
N ALA A 402 -12.39 -29.99 16.53
CA ALA A 402 -13.66 -29.71 17.16
C ALA A 402 -13.73 -30.13 18.64
N ARG A 403 -14.45 -29.37 19.46
CA ARG A 403 -14.98 -29.88 20.72
C ARG A 403 -16.37 -29.35 21.00
N ALA A 404 -17.30 -30.31 21.07
CA ALA A 404 -18.69 -30.17 21.43
C ALA A 404 -18.90 -30.27 22.96
N GLU A 405 -20.10 -29.86 23.38
CA GLU A 405 -20.63 -29.59 24.72
C GLU A 405 -20.64 -30.77 25.72
N SER A 406 -20.65 -30.46 27.04
CA SER A 406 -21.48 -31.13 28.07
C SER A 406 -21.37 -30.44 29.47
N ILE A 407 -22.48 -30.49 30.23
CA ILE A 407 -22.74 -29.86 31.55
C ILE A 407 -22.70 -30.93 32.70
N PRO A 408 -22.97 -30.65 34.01
CA PRO A 408 -21.99 -30.64 35.11
C PRO A 408 -22.23 -31.72 36.21
N SER A 409 -21.32 -31.88 37.18
CA SER A 409 -21.58 -32.52 38.49
C SER A 409 -20.51 -32.11 39.51
N GLY A 410 -20.91 -31.81 40.75
CA GLY A 410 -20.07 -31.18 41.78
C GLY A 410 -19.49 -32.12 42.85
N SER A 411 -18.56 -31.59 43.65
CA SER A 411 -18.30 -31.95 45.06
C SER A 411 -17.23 -31.02 45.67
N SER A 412 -17.30 -30.83 46.99
CA SER A 412 -16.69 -29.78 47.81
C SER A 412 -15.37 -30.18 48.52
N LEU A 413 -14.61 -29.16 48.99
CA LEU A 413 -13.52 -29.12 50.01
C LEU A 413 -12.11 -29.59 49.54
N THR A 414 -10.96 -28.94 49.76
CA THR A 414 -10.41 -27.97 50.76
C THR A 414 -9.19 -27.20 50.18
N PRO A 415 -8.69 -26.10 50.81
CA PRO A 415 -7.77 -25.14 50.20
C PRO A 415 -6.29 -25.46 50.47
N CYS A 416 -5.41 -25.20 49.49
CA CYS A 416 -3.97 -25.13 49.72
C CYS A 416 -3.39 -23.88 49.07
N SER A 417 -2.97 -22.94 49.92
CA SER A 417 -2.25 -21.72 49.55
C SER A 417 -0.88 -22.04 49.00
N THR A 418 -0.56 -21.55 47.80
CA THR A 418 0.80 -21.15 47.41
C THR A 418 0.78 -20.06 46.35
N ASN A 419 1.39 -18.93 46.71
CA ASN A 419 2.05 -17.93 45.86
C ASN A 419 1.19 -17.04 44.96
N GLY A 420 1.18 -15.76 45.33
CA GLY A 420 0.52 -14.68 44.61
C GLY A 420 1.04 -14.52 43.19
N ALA A 421 0.17 -14.84 42.24
CA ALA A 421 0.09 -14.15 40.97
C ALA A 421 -1.07 -13.15 41.10
N THR A 422 -0.78 -11.86 41.06
CA THR A 422 -1.80 -10.84 40.83
C THR A 422 -2.49 -11.16 39.49
N PRO A 423 -3.83 -11.29 39.43
CA PRO A 423 -4.52 -11.44 38.16
C PRO A 423 -4.23 -10.19 37.34
N GLY A 424 -3.74 -10.35 36.11
CA GLY A 424 -3.52 -9.22 35.21
C GLY A 424 -4.82 -8.46 34.99
N GLU A 425 -4.82 -7.15 35.28
CA GLU A 425 -5.98 -6.29 35.07
C GLU A 425 -6.40 -6.34 33.59
N GLU A 426 -7.62 -6.83 33.31
CA GLU A 426 -8.21 -6.81 31.97
C GLU A 426 -8.35 -5.36 31.50
N GLN A 427 -7.59 -4.96 30.48
CA GLN A 427 -7.61 -3.60 29.97
C GLN A 427 -8.88 -3.39 29.13
N LEU A 428 -9.92 -2.87 29.78
CA LEU A 428 -11.18 -2.47 29.16
C LEU A 428 -11.02 -1.12 28.41
N GLN A 429 -11.57 -1.01 27.21
CA GLN A 429 -11.41 0.16 26.34
C GLN A 429 -12.76 0.61 25.75
N THR A 430 -12.96 1.93 25.66
CA THR A 430 -14.17 2.56 25.09
C THR A 430 -14.01 2.83 23.58
N PRO A 431 -15.10 3.17 22.84
CA PRO A 431 -15.02 3.49 21.42
C PRO A 431 -14.10 4.68 21.11
N VAL A 432 -14.03 5.67 22.00
CA VAL A 432 -13.12 6.82 21.84
C VAL A 432 -11.66 6.41 21.93
N LEU A 433 -11.32 5.42 22.77
CA LEU A 433 -9.97 4.87 22.85
C LEU A 433 -9.63 4.10 21.56
N TRP A 434 -10.55 3.30 21.02
CA TRP A 434 -10.32 2.61 19.74
C TRP A 434 -10.16 3.58 18.56
N ALA A 435 -11.00 4.63 18.48
CA ALA A 435 -10.85 5.68 17.47
C ALA A 435 -9.50 6.40 17.60
N TYR A 436 -9.08 6.69 18.82
CA TYR A 436 -7.82 7.35 19.12
C TYR A 436 -6.60 6.47 18.77
N GLU A 437 -6.62 5.19 19.16
CA GLU A 437 -5.54 4.24 18.84
C GLU A 437 -5.35 4.05 17.34
N LYS A 438 -6.41 4.23 16.55
CA LYS A 438 -6.37 4.15 15.08
C LYS A 438 -6.14 5.48 14.37
N GLY A 439 -5.96 6.57 15.12
CA GLY A 439 -5.66 7.90 14.57
C GLY A 439 -6.86 8.55 13.87
N HIS A 440 -8.09 8.21 14.25
CA HIS A 440 -9.31 8.77 13.68
C HIS A 440 -9.72 10.05 14.42
N ASP A 441 -8.92 11.11 14.30
CA ASP A 441 -9.09 12.37 15.05
C ASP A 441 -10.49 12.99 14.91
N ARG A 442 -11.08 12.92 13.71
CA ARG A 442 -12.44 13.41 13.44
C ARG A 442 -13.49 12.67 14.27
N ILE A 443 -13.31 11.36 14.47
CA ILE A 443 -14.20 10.52 15.28
C ILE A 443 -14.00 10.84 16.76
N VAL A 444 -12.76 11.00 17.21
CA VAL A 444 -12.46 11.40 18.59
C VAL A 444 -13.10 12.75 18.93
N ALA A 445 -13.00 13.73 18.03
CA ALA A 445 -13.65 15.04 18.18
C ALA A 445 -15.18 14.91 18.23
N LEU A 446 -15.75 14.08 17.36
CA LEU A 446 -17.19 13.82 17.31
C LEU A 446 -17.72 13.19 18.60
N LEU A 447 -17.06 12.15 19.11
CA LEU A 447 -17.41 11.49 20.37
C LEU A 447 -17.35 12.47 21.56
N LYS A 448 -16.27 13.27 21.63
CA LYS A 448 -16.15 14.34 22.64
C LYS A 448 -17.29 15.36 22.54
N HIS A 449 -17.69 15.75 21.33
CA HIS A 449 -18.82 16.67 21.13
C HIS A 449 -20.13 16.09 21.67
N TYR A 450 -20.44 14.83 21.34
CA TYR A 450 -21.64 14.15 21.82
C TYR A 450 -21.62 13.91 23.34
N ALA A 451 -20.45 13.65 23.93
CA ALA A 451 -20.30 13.53 25.38
C ALA A 451 -20.66 14.84 26.11
N ASN A 452 -20.25 15.98 25.57
CA ASN A 452 -20.56 17.29 26.16
C ASN A 452 -22.04 17.69 26.00
N LYS A 453 -22.73 17.18 24.97
CA LYS A 453 -24.13 17.51 24.68
C LYS A 453 -25.11 16.80 25.63
N GLN A 454 -24.76 15.61 26.12
CA GLN A 454 -25.59 14.86 27.08
C GLN A 454 -25.60 15.47 28.50
N GLY A 455 -24.57 16.26 28.86
CA GLY A 455 -24.48 16.89 30.19
C GLY A 455 -25.43 18.06 30.47
N ASN A 456 -26.22 18.52 29.49
CA ASN A 456 -27.12 19.68 29.62
C ASN A 456 -28.62 19.36 29.49
N ASN A 457 -29.01 18.08 29.42
CA ASN A 457 -30.38 17.66 29.15
C ASN A 457 -31.04 16.86 30.29
N ASP A 458 -30.77 17.20 31.54
CA ASP A 458 -31.69 16.83 32.62
C ASP A 458 -31.91 18.00 33.59
N VAL A 459 -33.17 18.45 33.63
CA VAL A 459 -33.68 19.51 34.49
C VAL A 459 -34.14 18.89 35.81
N CYS A 460 -33.70 19.50 36.91
CA CYS A 460 -34.17 19.38 38.29
C CYS A 460 -35.48 18.62 38.58
N SER A 461 -35.37 17.51 39.32
CA SER A 461 -36.21 17.07 40.47
C SER A 461 -35.66 15.69 40.88
N GLU A 462 -35.29 15.33 42.09
CA GLU A 462 -35.90 15.54 43.41
C GLU A 462 -34.88 15.08 44.48
N TYR A 463 -35.04 15.59 45.70
CA TYR A 463 -34.22 15.26 46.87
C TYR A 463 -34.46 13.84 47.40
N SER A 464 -33.40 13.27 47.97
CA SER A 464 -33.34 12.17 48.97
C SER A 464 -33.47 10.72 48.50
N SER A 465 -32.34 10.00 48.56
CA SER A 465 -32.08 8.83 49.45
C SER A 465 -31.22 7.75 48.78
N GLY A 466 -30.02 7.48 49.33
CA GLY A 466 -29.40 6.14 49.31
C GLY A 466 -28.38 5.82 48.20
N ASP A 467 -27.12 5.61 48.62
CA ASP A 467 -26.03 4.85 47.98
C ASP A 467 -25.98 4.74 46.44
N SER A 468 -25.20 5.63 45.82
CA SER A 468 -24.35 5.26 44.68
C SER A 468 -23.23 6.28 44.56
N SER A 469 -21.98 5.81 44.55
CA SER A 469 -20.78 6.63 44.54
C SER A 469 -20.65 7.39 43.22
N TYR A 470 -21.13 8.62 43.20
CA TYR A 470 -20.82 9.64 42.22
C TYR A 470 -19.30 9.87 42.17
N THR A 471 -18.63 9.43 41.11
CA THR A 471 -17.26 9.88 40.81
C THR A 471 -17.33 11.15 39.97
N PRO A 472 -16.90 12.31 40.49
CA PRO A 472 -16.80 13.52 39.69
C PRO A 472 -15.71 13.36 38.64
N LEU A 473 -16.01 13.77 37.41
CA LEU A 473 -15.03 13.99 36.34
C LEU A 473 -13.87 14.87 36.86
N PRO A 474 -12.60 14.42 36.80
CA PRO A 474 -11.51 15.23 37.31
C PRO A 474 -11.18 16.35 36.31
N SER A 475 -11.11 17.56 36.86
CA SER A 475 -10.46 18.73 36.29
C SER A 475 -8.97 18.45 36.00
N PRO A 476 -8.30 19.26 35.14
CA PRO A 476 -7.06 18.87 34.45
C PRO A 476 -5.81 18.65 35.34
N LEU A 477 -5.93 18.76 36.66
CA LEU A 477 -4.82 18.71 37.63
C LEU A 477 -5.09 17.81 38.85
N GLY A 478 -5.99 16.81 38.75
CA GLY A 478 -6.30 15.87 39.84
C GLY A 478 -5.45 14.59 39.89
N ARG A 479 -4.63 14.45 40.94
CA ARG A 479 -3.98 13.22 41.48
C ARG A 479 -3.49 12.15 40.50
N LEU A 480 -2.19 12.24 40.22
CA LEU A 480 -1.30 11.19 39.71
C LEU A 480 -1.59 9.80 40.31
N ARG A 481 -2.18 8.88 39.54
CA ARG A 481 -2.22 7.44 39.89
C ARG A 481 -1.61 6.49 38.87
N SER A 482 -1.18 6.97 37.71
CA SER A 482 -0.05 6.39 36.98
C SER A 482 0.56 7.45 36.04
N MET A 483 1.84 7.77 36.24
CA MET A 483 2.64 8.51 35.26
C MET A 483 3.32 7.49 34.37
N THR A 484 3.01 7.53 33.08
CA THR A 484 3.85 6.83 32.10
C THR A 484 5.18 7.58 31.98
N LYS A 485 6.25 6.86 31.65
CA LYS A 485 7.58 7.45 31.42
C LYS A 485 7.50 8.54 30.35
N GLU A 486 6.73 8.30 29.29
CA GLU A 486 6.54 9.21 28.16
C GLU A 486 5.86 10.53 28.58
N LYS A 487 4.88 10.45 29.49
CA LYS A 487 4.23 11.64 30.05
C LYS A 487 5.18 12.42 30.96
N ALA A 488 6.02 11.71 31.72
CA ALA A 488 7.06 12.35 32.54
C ALA A 488 8.12 13.04 31.67
N ASP A 489 8.57 12.39 30.59
CA ASP A 489 9.57 12.91 29.67
C ASP A 489 9.07 14.19 28.95
N ILE A 490 7.81 14.21 28.50
CA ILE A 490 7.22 15.42 27.89
C ILE A 490 7.07 16.56 28.91
N LEU A 491 6.61 16.27 30.13
CA LEU A 491 6.50 17.29 31.17
C LEU A 491 7.87 17.84 31.59
N GLN A 492 8.89 16.97 31.67
CA GLN A 492 10.26 17.36 31.96
C GLN A 492 10.84 18.21 30.82
N LEU A 493 10.60 17.82 29.57
CA LEU A 493 11.02 18.60 28.40
C LEU A 493 10.35 19.98 28.40
N ARG A 494 9.04 20.04 28.61
CA ARG A 494 8.27 21.29 28.68
C ARG A 494 8.80 22.20 29.79
N ALA A 495 9.08 21.65 30.96
CA ALA A 495 9.66 22.40 32.08
C ALA A 495 11.10 22.90 31.80
N ALA A 496 11.89 22.12 31.03
CA ALA A 496 13.27 22.47 30.69
C ALA A 496 13.40 23.38 29.45
N LEU A 497 12.38 23.43 28.61
CA LEU A 497 12.36 24.25 27.40
C LEU A 497 12.19 25.73 27.77
N ASN A 498 12.96 26.62 27.15
CA ASN A 498 12.82 28.06 27.39
C ASN A 498 11.41 28.53 26.98
N ALA A 499 10.81 29.43 27.75
CA ALA A 499 9.48 30.01 27.47
C ALA A 499 9.37 30.57 26.04
N ASN A 500 10.46 31.11 25.49
CA ASN A 500 10.48 31.66 24.13
C ASN A 500 10.28 30.62 23.02
N PHE A 501 10.50 29.33 23.31
CA PHE A 501 10.30 28.23 22.37
C PHE A 501 8.95 27.53 22.56
N HIS A 502 8.12 27.98 23.51
CA HIS A 502 6.77 27.46 23.66
C HIS A 502 5.86 28.11 22.62
N VAL A 503 5.23 27.29 21.79
CA VAL A 503 4.33 27.74 20.73
C VAL A 503 2.96 27.13 20.96
N ASN A 504 1.92 27.97 21.03
CA ASN A 504 0.56 27.48 20.96
C ASN A 504 0.18 27.28 19.48
N LEU A 505 -0.30 26.09 19.15
CA LEU A 505 -0.62 25.73 17.77
C LEU A 505 -1.81 26.55 17.22
N SER A 506 -2.65 27.15 18.08
CA SER A 506 -3.69 28.10 17.68
C SER A 506 -3.14 29.38 17.03
N ASP A 507 -1.91 29.74 17.38
CA ASP A 507 -1.26 30.96 16.90
C ASP A 507 -0.51 30.73 15.58
N VAL A 508 -0.59 29.51 15.04
CA VAL A 508 0.04 29.07 13.81
C VAL A 508 -1.03 28.89 12.73
N GLU A 509 -0.90 29.65 11.65
CA GLU A 509 -1.78 29.53 10.49
C GLU A 509 -1.28 28.41 9.58
N PHE A 510 -2.06 27.34 9.43
CA PHE A 510 -1.73 26.23 8.54
C PHE A 510 -2.02 26.57 7.08
N GLN A 511 -1.14 26.14 6.20
CA GLN A 511 -1.30 26.18 4.76
C GLN A 511 -1.24 24.75 4.19
N GLU A 512 -0.57 24.57 3.06
CA GLU A 512 -0.46 23.29 2.36
C GLU A 512 0.44 22.28 3.09
N ALA A 513 0.15 20.99 2.89
CA ALA A 513 1.05 19.93 3.30
C ALA A 513 2.23 19.86 2.30
N ILE A 514 3.45 19.97 2.81
CA ILE A 514 4.69 20.04 2.00
C ILE A 514 5.52 18.76 2.07
N GLY A 515 5.19 17.84 2.99
CA GLY A 515 5.88 16.57 3.10
C GLY A 515 5.16 15.59 4.03
N SER A 516 5.43 14.30 3.85
CA SER A 516 4.96 13.24 4.74
C SER A 516 6.07 12.22 4.93
N GLY A 517 6.56 12.09 6.17
CA GLY A 517 7.56 11.09 6.56
C GLY A 517 6.94 10.01 7.45
N SER A 518 7.78 9.08 7.92
CA SER A 518 7.42 8.01 8.86
C SER A 518 6.89 8.52 10.21
N PHE A 519 7.13 9.79 10.54
CA PHE A 519 6.93 10.35 11.89
C PHE A 519 5.88 11.46 11.94
N GLY A 520 5.29 11.83 10.79
CA GLY A 520 4.35 12.93 10.73
C GLY A 520 4.17 13.56 9.37
N LYS A 521 3.17 14.42 9.27
CA LYS A 521 2.98 15.32 8.12
C LYS A 521 3.63 16.67 8.43
N VAL A 522 4.36 17.20 7.47
CA VAL A 522 4.94 18.54 7.52
C VAL A 522 4.04 19.48 6.73
N TYR A 523 3.66 20.59 7.35
CA TYR A 523 2.84 21.63 6.75
C TYR A 523 3.66 22.91 6.62
N ARG A 524 3.41 23.66 5.56
CA ARG A 524 3.77 25.08 5.52
C ARG A 524 2.77 25.86 6.36
N GLY A 525 3.23 26.95 6.96
CA GLY A 525 2.33 27.87 7.64
C GLY A 525 2.97 29.21 7.95
N THR A 526 2.24 30.03 8.70
CA THR A 526 2.70 31.32 9.18
C THR A 526 2.64 31.36 10.71
N PHE A 527 3.71 31.81 11.37
CA PHE A 527 3.73 32.06 12.81
C PHE A 527 4.30 33.46 13.07
N LYS A 528 3.55 34.31 13.77
CA LYS A 528 3.91 35.73 14.02
C LYS A 528 4.29 36.48 12.73
N GLY A 529 3.55 36.24 11.64
CA GLY A 529 3.78 36.88 10.34
C GLY A 529 4.99 36.34 9.56
N ARG A 530 5.61 35.24 9.98
CA ARG A 530 6.76 34.62 9.28
C ARG A 530 6.47 33.21 8.78
N PRO A 531 7.01 32.84 7.61
CA PRO A 531 6.83 31.50 7.07
C PRO A 531 7.57 30.47 7.94
N VAL A 532 6.88 29.39 8.29
CA VAL A 532 7.38 28.30 9.12
C VAL A 532 7.01 26.94 8.53
N ALA A 533 7.82 25.93 8.84
CA ALA A 533 7.47 24.54 8.61
C ALA A 533 6.99 23.91 9.93
N ILE A 534 5.91 23.15 9.86
CA ILE A 534 5.19 22.61 11.02
C ILE A 534 5.17 21.09 10.88
N LYS A 535 6.11 20.42 11.57
CA LYS A 535 6.18 18.96 11.62
C LYS A 535 5.24 18.47 12.73
N ARG A 536 4.06 17.99 12.34
CA ARG A 536 3.07 17.44 13.30
C ARG A 536 3.43 16.01 13.65
N TYR A 537 3.65 15.77 14.93
CA TYR A 537 3.83 14.44 15.48
C TYR A 537 2.45 13.84 15.73
N ARG A 538 2.17 12.71 15.07
CA ARG A 538 0.94 11.97 15.33
C ARG A 538 1.16 11.16 16.60
N ALA A 539 0.39 11.44 17.64
CA ALA A 539 0.26 10.51 18.75
C ALA A 539 -0.62 9.33 18.29
N THR A 540 -0.07 8.44 17.45
CA THR A 540 -0.71 7.17 17.11
C THR A 540 -0.67 6.28 18.35
N ALA A 541 -1.68 6.44 19.20
CA ALA A 541 -1.76 5.92 20.57
C ALA A 541 -0.69 6.50 21.51
N PHE A 542 -1.12 7.04 22.65
CA PHE A 542 -0.24 7.26 23.80
C PHE A 542 0.40 5.91 24.18
N GLY A 543 1.67 5.68 23.83
CA GLY A 543 2.36 4.41 24.10
C GLY A 543 3.30 3.85 23.02
N SER A 544 3.44 4.48 21.85
CA SER A 544 4.57 4.18 20.95
C SER A 544 5.84 4.81 21.54
N LYS A 545 6.55 4.05 22.39
CA LYS A 545 7.79 4.48 23.08
C LYS A 545 8.77 5.23 22.13
N SER A 546 8.80 4.90 20.84
CA SER A 546 9.67 5.56 19.87
C SER A 546 9.27 6.99 19.48
N GLU A 547 7.99 7.33 19.30
CA GLU A 547 7.59 8.62 18.68
C GLU A 547 7.67 9.80 19.64
N VAL A 548 7.19 9.63 20.87
CA VAL A 548 7.35 10.63 21.93
C VAL A 548 8.83 10.82 22.25
N ASP A 549 9.60 9.74 22.30
CA ASP A 549 11.04 9.85 22.49
C ASP A 549 11.71 10.62 21.33
N MET A 550 11.30 10.41 20.07
CA MET A 550 11.84 11.13 18.91
C MET A 550 11.50 12.62 18.96
N LEU A 551 10.24 12.97 19.26
CA LEU A 551 9.83 14.35 19.51
C LEU A 551 10.69 14.99 20.61
N CYS A 552 10.83 14.30 21.75
CA CYS A 552 11.60 14.79 22.88
C CYS A 552 13.07 15.00 22.53
N ARG A 553 13.67 14.07 21.76
CA ARG A 553 15.06 14.17 21.31
C ARG A 553 15.25 15.29 20.30
N GLU A 554 14.39 15.37 19.28
CA GLU A 554 14.48 16.39 18.24
C GLU A 554 14.35 17.79 18.86
N VAL A 555 13.37 18.03 19.73
CA VAL A 555 13.23 19.31 20.46
C VAL A 555 14.45 19.57 21.36
N SER A 556 14.94 18.55 22.08
CA SER A 556 16.10 18.70 22.97
C SER A 556 17.39 19.07 22.24
N ILE A 557 17.56 18.58 21.01
CA ILE A 557 18.70 18.91 20.15
C ILE A 557 18.49 20.29 19.52
N LEU A 558 17.35 20.49 18.84
CA LEU A 558 17.03 21.70 18.09
C LEU A 558 17.07 22.96 18.96
N CYS A 559 16.62 22.89 20.21
CA CYS A 559 16.64 24.05 21.11
C CYS A 559 18.05 24.44 21.61
N ARG A 560 19.10 23.68 21.25
CA ARG A 560 20.50 23.88 21.69
C ARG A 560 21.48 24.07 20.54
N VAL A 561 21.03 23.91 19.29
CA VAL A 561 21.84 24.07 18.09
C VAL A 561 21.49 25.40 17.42
N GLN A 562 22.52 26.12 17.00
CA GLN A 562 22.36 27.35 16.23
C GLN A 562 23.56 27.52 15.31
N HIS A 563 23.34 27.28 14.02
CA HIS A 563 24.37 27.38 12.99
C HIS A 563 23.71 27.74 11.64
N PRO A 564 24.35 28.55 10.77
CA PRO A 564 23.78 28.92 9.47
C PRO A 564 23.45 27.74 8.55
N ASN A 565 24.13 26.60 8.72
CA ASN A 565 23.93 25.37 7.93
C ASN A 565 23.19 24.27 8.70
N VAL A 566 22.47 24.62 9.77
CA VAL A 566 21.59 23.70 10.52
C VAL A 566 20.22 24.36 10.62
N LEU A 567 19.16 23.60 10.36
CA LEU A 567 17.80 24.12 10.31
C LEU A 567 17.42 24.85 11.60
N ALA A 568 16.97 26.09 11.48
CA ALA A 568 16.65 26.93 12.63
C ALA A 568 15.35 26.48 13.33
N PHE A 569 15.45 26.30 14.64
CA PHE A 569 14.33 26.00 15.51
C PHE A 569 13.56 27.27 15.91
N VAL A 570 12.24 27.26 15.71
CA VAL A 570 11.36 28.38 16.08
C VAL A 570 10.66 28.07 17.40
N GLY A 571 10.20 26.83 17.60
CA GLY A 571 9.60 26.40 18.85
C GLY A 571 8.87 25.06 18.73
N ALA A 572 8.22 24.64 19.81
CA ALA A 572 7.44 23.42 19.86
C ALA A 572 6.10 23.63 20.58
N ALA A 573 5.08 22.97 20.08
CA ALA A 573 3.78 22.83 20.74
C ALA A 573 3.78 21.52 21.54
N LEU A 574 3.79 21.63 22.88
CA LEU A 574 3.92 20.50 23.81
C LEU A 574 2.78 20.45 24.84
N ASP A 575 1.74 21.26 24.66
CA ASP A 575 0.66 21.43 25.65
C ASP A 575 -0.29 20.23 25.69
N ASP A 576 -0.65 19.71 24.51
CA ASP A 576 -1.55 18.56 24.35
C ASP A 576 -1.02 17.57 23.30
N PRO A 577 -1.16 16.24 23.49
CA PRO A 577 -0.64 15.24 22.55
C PRO A 577 -1.19 15.33 21.12
N SER A 578 -2.43 15.82 20.94
CA SER A 578 -3.00 16.06 19.60
C SER A 578 -2.41 17.30 18.92
N SER A 579 -1.80 18.19 19.71
CA SER A 579 -1.16 19.42 19.27
C SER A 579 0.36 19.30 19.11
N PHE A 580 0.95 18.13 19.39
CA PHE A 580 2.41 17.94 19.30
C PHE A 580 2.95 18.31 17.92
N ALA A 581 3.79 19.34 17.90
CA ALA A 581 4.38 19.86 16.69
C ALA A 581 5.74 20.49 16.98
N ILE A 582 6.63 20.34 16.01
CA ILE A 582 7.90 21.07 15.93
C ILE A 582 7.76 22.14 14.85
N ILE A 583 8.07 23.38 15.20
CA ILE A 583 8.03 24.54 14.32
C ILE A 583 9.47 24.94 14.03
N THR A 584 9.83 24.95 12.76
CA THR A 584 11.15 25.39 12.26
C THR A 584 10.98 26.51 11.24
N GLU A 585 12.09 27.11 10.83
CA GLU A 585 12.07 27.96 9.63
C GLU A 585 11.56 27.15 8.42
N PHE A 586 10.86 27.84 7.52
CA PHE A 586 10.49 27.29 6.23
C PHE A 586 11.62 27.52 5.23
N VAL A 587 12.06 26.47 4.54
CA VAL A 587 13.12 26.53 3.54
C VAL A 587 12.50 26.39 2.15
N GLU A 588 12.60 27.44 1.33
CA GLU A 588 11.70 27.65 0.20
C GLU A 588 11.93 26.71 -0.99
N SER A 589 13.18 26.29 -1.25
CA SER A 589 13.50 25.46 -2.41
C SER A 589 13.33 23.96 -2.15
N GLY A 590 12.89 23.57 -0.95
CA GLY A 590 12.66 22.18 -0.57
C GLY A 590 13.94 21.38 -0.34
N SER A 591 13.85 20.06 -0.50
CA SER A 591 14.95 19.13 -0.26
C SER A 591 15.89 19.01 -1.47
N LEU A 592 17.14 18.62 -1.22
CA LEU A 592 18.09 18.28 -2.28
C LEU A 592 17.57 17.13 -3.16
N PHE A 593 16.92 16.14 -2.56
CA PHE A 593 16.26 15.05 -3.30
C PHE A 593 15.21 15.59 -4.29
N SER A 594 14.36 16.50 -3.84
CA SER A 594 13.34 17.14 -4.69
C SER A 594 13.98 17.90 -5.85
N LEU A 595 15.09 18.62 -5.61
CA LEU A 595 15.80 19.34 -6.67
C LEU A 595 16.42 18.40 -7.71
N LEU A 596 17.07 17.31 -7.27
CA LEU A 596 17.79 16.40 -8.16
C LEU A 596 16.87 15.41 -8.90
N HIS A 597 15.88 14.83 -8.20
CA HIS A 597 15.13 13.67 -8.72
C HIS A 597 13.69 13.99 -9.12
N GLU A 598 13.01 14.85 -8.36
CA GLU A 598 11.61 15.24 -8.66
C GLU A 598 11.58 16.34 -9.72
N GLN A 599 12.41 17.37 -9.53
CA GLN A 599 12.54 18.51 -10.43
C GLN A 599 13.60 18.29 -11.51
N LYS A 600 14.46 17.26 -11.37
CA LYS A 600 15.49 16.92 -12.36
C LYS A 600 16.39 18.11 -12.73
N ARG A 601 16.79 18.92 -11.75
CA ARG A 601 17.63 20.10 -12.00
C ARG A 601 19.08 19.73 -12.20
N VAL A 602 19.70 20.42 -13.16
CA VAL A 602 21.14 20.40 -13.39
C VAL A 602 21.77 21.51 -12.58
N LEU A 603 22.57 21.13 -11.59
CA LEU A 603 23.29 22.09 -10.74
C LEU A 603 24.69 22.34 -11.31
N GLU A 604 25.20 23.57 -11.28
CA GLU A 604 26.58 23.86 -11.67
C GLU A 604 27.60 23.31 -10.66
N CYS A 605 28.84 23.10 -11.09
CA CYS A 605 29.91 22.57 -10.24
C CYS A 605 30.10 23.42 -8.96
N ALA A 606 30.16 24.75 -9.10
CA ALA A 606 30.23 25.71 -8.00
C ALA A 606 29.15 25.47 -6.95
N PHE A 607 27.92 25.29 -7.43
CA PHE A 607 26.78 25.13 -6.56
C PHE A 607 26.79 23.79 -5.83
N ARG A 608 27.19 22.72 -6.52
CA ARG A 608 27.38 21.40 -5.88
C ARG A 608 28.45 21.47 -4.79
N LEU A 609 29.59 22.11 -5.07
CA LEU A 609 30.67 22.27 -4.10
C LEU A 609 30.24 23.12 -2.90
N ARG A 610 29.46 24.17 -3.12
CA ARG A 610 28.87 24.97 -2.04
C ARG A 610 27.91 24.16 -1.17
N ILE A 611 27.00 23.39 -1.78
CA ILE A 611 26.07 22.53 -1.02
C ILE A 611 26.86 21.52 -0.19
N ALA A 612 27.86 20.86 -0.79
CA ALA A 612 28.73 19.92 -0.08
C ALA A 612 29.45 20.59 1.10
N MET A 613 30.01 21.79 0.90
CA MET A 613 30.66 22.57 1.95
C MET A 613 29.70 22.97 3.07
N ASP A 614 28.53 23.51 2.74
CA ASP A 614 27.52 23.94 3.71
C ASP A 614 27.11 22.77 4.62
N VAL A 615 26.82 21.61 4.03
CA VAL A 615 26.47 20.39 4.77
C VAL A 615 27.65 19.94 5.64
N ALA A 616 28.88 19.95 5.13
CA ALA A 616 30.06 19.60 5.91
C ALA A 616 30.29 20.54 7.09
N GLN A 617 30.06 21.85 6.92
CA GLN A 617 30.15 22.84 8.01
C GLN A 617 29.07 22.63 9.07
N GLY A 618 27.83 22.36 8.65
CA GLY A 618 26.73 22.02 9.56
C GLY A 618 27.04 20.76 10.39
N MET A 619 27.52 19.71 9.74
CA MET A 619 27.89 18.46 10.40
C MET A 619 29.10 18.61 11.33
N ARG A 620 30.12 19.38 10.92
CA ARG A 620 31.26 19.74 11.80
C ARG A 620 30.78 20.44 13.07
N TYR A 621 29.87 21.40 12.92
CA TYR A 621 29.28 22.08 14.08
C TYR A 621 28.55 21.10 15.00
N LEU A 622 27.72 20.20 14.45
CA LEU A 622 27.01 19.21 15.26
C LEU A 622 27.97 18.27 16.01
N HIS A 623 29.05 17.85 15.37
CA HIS A 623 30.02 16.89 15.95
C HIS A 623 30.98 17.51 16.95
N ASP A 624 31.46 18.73 16.69
CA ASP A 624 32.58 19.34 17.44
C ASP A 624 32.20 20.69 18.10
N GLY A 625 31.26 21.45 17.50
CA GLY A 625 30.96 22.83 17.91
C GLY A 625 29.72 23.00 18.80
N ALA A 626 28.83 22.01 18.84
CA ALA A 626 27.62 22.03 19.65
C ALA A 626 27.96 21.84 21.14
N THR A 627 27.18 22.46 22.02
CA THR A 627 27.35 22.36 23.49
C THR A 627 27.38 20.91 24.00
N LYS A 628 26.67 20.02 23.31
CA LYS A 628 26.82 18.57 23.41
C LYS A 628 26.97 18.03 22.00
N PRO A 629 28.03 17.25 21.68
CA PRO A 629 28.18 16.63 20.38
C PRO A 629 26.95 15.81 19.98
N VAL A 630 26.50 15.96 18.74
CA VAL A 630 25.31 15.29 18.18
C VAL A 630 25.73 14.40 17.01
N ILE A 631 25.30 13.14 17.03
CA ILE A 631 25.41 12.23 15.88
C ILE A 631 24.06 12.26 15.17
N HIS A 632 24.05 12.56 13.86
CA HIS A 632 22.82 12.80 13.09
C HIS A 632 22.04 11.52 12.84
N ARG A 633 22.73 10.44 12.43
CA ARG A 633 22.22 9.07 12.22
C ARG A 633 21.26 8.85 11.04
N ASP A 634 20.74 9.92 10.45
CA ASP A 634 19.89 9.85 9.25
C ASP A 634 20.22 10.93 8.20
N LEU A 635 21.51 11.16 7.92
CA LEU A 635 21.90 12.15 6.91
C LEU A 635 21.66 11.59 5.50
N ASN A 636 20.78 12.23 4.73
CA ASN A 636 20.44 11.83 3.36
C ASN A 636 19.93 13.06 2.56
N SER A 637 19.73 12.92 1.25
CA SER A 637 19.31 14.04 0.38
C SER A 637 17.89 14.57 0.64
N HIS A 638 17.02 13.84 1.35
CA HIS A 638 15.72 14.37 1.79
C HIS A 638 15.87 15.31 2.99
N ASN A 639 16.90 15.08 3.80
CA ASN A 639 17.21 15.80 5.05
C ASN A 639 18.21 16.95 4.84
N ILE A 640 18.53 17.28 3.59
CA ILE A 640 19.30 18.48 3.21
C ILE A 640 18.35 19.43 2.51
N LEU A 641 18.09 20.59 3.11
CA LEU A 641 17.18 21.59 2.56
C LEU A 641 17.95 22.78 1.99
N ILE A 642 17.42 23.38 0.92
CA ILE A 642 18.09 24.47 0.19
C ILE A 642 17.26 25.75 0.25
N HIS A 643 17.83 26.83 0.77
CA HIS A 643 17.18 28.14 0.73
C HIS A 643 17.12 28.70 -0.69
N SER A 644 16.24 29.67 -0.92
CA SER A 644 16.22 30.46 -2.16
C SER A 644 17.57 31.15 -2.47
N SER A 645 18.37 31.46 -1.44
CA SER A 645 19.73 32.01 -1.57
C SER A 645 20.79 31.00 -2.01
N GLY A 646 20.44 29.71 -2.13
CA GLY A 646 21.38 28.63 -2.42
C GLY A 646 22.12 28.07 -1.20
N ARG A 647 21.90 28.62 0.00
CA ARG A 647 22.48 28.06 1.24
C ARG A 647 21.83 26.71 1.58
N ALA A 648 22.63 25.68 1.82
CA ALA A 648 22.16 24.39 2.29
C ALA A 648 22.15 24.30 3.83
N VAL A 649 21.14 23.61 4.36
CA VAL A 649 21.00 23.35 5.80
C VAL A 649 20.70 21.86 6.05
N VAL A 650 21.26 21.34 7.15
CA VAL A 650 20.98 19.98 7.65
C VAL A 650 19.69 20.02 8.49
N ALA A 651 18.78 19.09 8.22
CA ALA A 651 17.45 18.99 8.81
C ALA A 651 17.12 17.57 9.31
N ASP A 652 16.01 17.46 10.04
CA ASP A 652 15.45 16.24 10.66
C ASP A 652 16.36 15.55 11.70
N PHE A 653 16.11 15.85 12.98
CA PHE A 653 16.90 15.34 14.10
C PHE A 653 16.16 14.25 14.90
N GLY A 654 15.09 13.65 14.35
CA GLY A 654 14.30 12.63 15.04
C GLY A 654 15.12 11.40 15.45
N GLU A 655 16.04 10.97 14.58
CA GLU A 655 16.93 9.83 14.83
C GLU A 655 18.26 10.20 15.50
N SER A 656 18.54 11.50 15.66
CA SER A 656 19.82 11.99 16.20
C SER A 656 19.99 11.71 17.70
N ARG A 657 21.25 11.66 18.17
CA ARG A 657 21.60 11.40 19.58
C ARG A 657 22.78 12.25 20.05
N PHE A 658 22.84 12.54 21.34
CA PHE A 658 24.05 13.10 21.95
C PHE A 658 25.14 12.02 22.07
N ALA A 659 26.38 12.36 21.75
CA ALA A 659 27.51 11.45 21.94
C ALA A 659 27.72 11.16 23.43
N GLY A 660 27.95 9.88 23.80
CA GLY A 660 28.26 9.47 25.18
C GLY A 660 27.07 9.34 26.14
N ALA A 661 25.83 9.25 25.65
CA ALA A 661 24.66 8.97 26.50
C ALA A 661 24.74 7.55 27.15
N PRO A 662 24.33 7.38 28.44
CA PRO A 662 24.56 6.15 29.21
C PRO A 662 23.89 4.88 28.64
N GLU A 663 24.53 3.73 28.89
CA GLU A 663 24.28 2.39 28.33
C GLU A 663 22.88 1.78 28.61
N GLU A 664 22.04 2.38 29.45
CA GLU A 664 20.71 1.84 29.82
C GLU A 664 19.61 2.04 28.73
N SER A 665 19.95 2.61 27.56
CA SER A 665 19.06 2.71 26.39
C SER A 665 19.36 1.70 25.27
N ASN A 666 19.94 0.54 25.63
CA ASN A 666 20.45 -0.52 24.74
C ASN A 666 19.45 -1.20 23.76
N ASN A 667 18.25 -0.67 23.56
CA ASN A 667 17.53 -0.89 22.31
C ASN A 667 17.73 0.33 21.42
N MET A 668 18.91 0.41 20.80
CA MET A 668 19.07 1.22 19.59
C MET A 668 17.96 0.74 18.63
N THR A 669 17.04 1.64 18.28
CA THR A 669 15.79 1.33 17.56
C THR A 669 16.06 0.37 16.39
N LYS A 670 15.22 -0.67 16.24
CA LYS A 670 15.37 -1.80 15.30
C LYS A 670 15.51 -1.40 13.81
N GLN A 671 15.37 -0.13 13.47
CA GLN A 671 15.57 0.40 12.12
C GLN A 671 16.21 1.80 12.20
N PRO A 672 17.52 1.94 11.98
CA PRO A 672 18.16 3.25 11.86
C PRO A 672 17.83 3.89 10.51
N GLY A 673 17.34 5.14 10.51
CA GLY A 673 17.29 6.04 9.34
C GLY A 673 16.90 5.45 7.98
N ASN A 674 17.30 6.14 6.91
CA ASN A 674 17.07 5.69 5.54
C ASN A 674 18.16 4.70 5.09
N LEU A 675 17.76 3.43 4.88
CA LEU A 675 18.67 2.33 4.57
C LEU A 675 19.61 2.59 3.37
N ARG A 676 19.20 3.38 2.38
CA ARG A 676 20.01 3.58 1.15
C ARG A 676 21.30 4.38 1.41
N TRP A 677 21.29 5.33 2.35
CA TRP A 677 22.47 6.14 2.70
C TRP A 677 23.21 5.59 3.93
N MET A 678 22.75 4.47 4.47
CA MET A 678 23.25 3.90 5.71
C MET A 678 24.68 3.37 5.58
N ALA A 679 25.51 3.68 6.59
CA ALA A 679 26.84 3.13 6.70
C ALA A 679 26.85 1.62 7.02
N PRO A 680 27.81 0.83 6.49
CA PRO A 680 27.92 -0.61 6.71
C PRO A 680 27.84 -1.07 8.17
N GLU A 681 28.50 -0.34 9.07
CA GLU A 681 28.57 -0.65 10.50
C GLU A 681 27.24 -0.39 11.21
N VAL A 682 26.44 0.57 10.74
CA VAL A 682 25.10 0.84 11.24
C VAL A 682 24.14 -0.30 10.87
N PHE A 683 24.35 -0.89 9.68
CA PHE A 683 23.58 -2.02 9.18
C PHE A 683 23.98 -3.36 9.84
N SER A 684 25.28 -3.57 10.08
CA SER A 684 25.84 -4.87 10.49
C SER A 684 26.00 -5.04 12.00
N CYS A 685 26.26 -3.94 12.73
CA CYS A 685 26.53 -3.96 14.16
C CYS A 685 25.37 -3.27 14.89
N ALA A 686 24.41 -4.05 15.38
CA ALA A 686 23.22 -3.57 16.07
C ALA A 686 23.53 -2.77 17.36
N GLY A 687 23.92 -1.49 17.20
CA GLY A 687 23.94 -0.48 18.26
C GLY A 687 25.28 0.14 18.65
N ARG A 688 26.41 -0.16 17.97
CA ARG A 688 27.71 0.47 18.26
C ARG A 688 28.32 1.09 17.01
N TYR A 689 28.15 2.39 16.86
CA TYR A 689 28.80 3.20 15.84
C TYR A 689 28.96 4.63 16.35
N ASP A 690 29.90 5.35 15.77
CA ASP A 690 30.24 6.71 16.16
C ASP A 690 29.86 7.72 15.07
N ARG A 691 30.39 8.93 15.20
CA ARG A 691 30.18 10.03 14.27
C ARG A 691 30.72 9.76 12.84
N ARG A 692 31.57 8.74 12.63
CA ARG A 692 32.08 8.35 11.29
C ARG A 692 31.00 7.73 10.40
N ALA A 693 29.87 7.27 10.98
CA ALA A 693 28.72 6.81 10.20
C ALA A 693 28.07 7.96 9.40
N ASP A 694 28.02 9.17 9.99
CA ASP A 694 27.49 10.35 9.29
C ASP A 694 28.40 10.76 8.11
N VAL A 695 29.71 10.54 8.22
CA VAL A 695 30.69 10.83 7.15
C VAL A 695 30.45 9.94 5.93
N PHE A 696 30.14 8.66 6.15
CA PHE A 696 29.79 7.75 5.05
C PHE A 696 28.49 8.17 4.37
N SER A 697 27.48 8.52 5.16
CA SER A 697 26.18 8.99 4.65
C SER A 697 26.35 10.29 3.85
N TYR A 698 27.17 11.22 4.34
CA TYR A 698 27.59 12.43 3.64
C TYR A 698 28.27 12.12 2.30
N ALA A 699 29.18 11.16 2.24
CA ALA A 699 29.84 10.77 1.00
C ALA A 699 28.83 10.29 -0.05
N LEU A 700 27.80 9.55 0.34
CA LEU A 700 26.73 9.15 -0.57
C LEU A 700 25.88 10.33 -1.04
N CYS A 701 25.60 11.31 -0.18
CA CYS A 701 24.94 12.56 -0.59
C CYS A 701 25.78 13.36 -1.59
N VAL A 702 27.10 13.44 -1.39
CA VAL A 702 28.01 14.12 -2.33
C VAL A 702 28.07 13.36 -3.66
N TRP A 703 28.13 12.02 -3.63
CA TRP A 703 28.07 11.23 -4.85
C TRP A 703 26.75 11.43 -5.61
N GLU A 704 25.61 11.43 -4.91
CA GLU A 704 24.29 11.70 -5.48
C GLU A 704 24.19 13.11 -6.07
N LEU A 705 24.75 14.11 -5.38
CA LEU A 705 24.82 15.49 -5.84
C LEU A 705 25.62 15.64 -7.14
N HIS A 706 26.70 14.88 -7.28
CA HIS A 706 27.56 14.89 -8.46
C HIS A 706 27.14 13.92 -9.55
N SER A 707 26.37 12.87 -9.28
CA SER A 707 25.83 11.98 -10.32
C SER A 707 24.44 12.39 -10.80
N ALA A 708 23.69 13.14 -9.98
CA ALA A 708 22.24 13.28 -10.10
C ALA A 708 21.50 11.93 -10.16
N GLU A 709 22.11 10.87 -9.61
CA GLU A 709 21.54 9.53 -9.55
C GLU A 709 21.37 9.06 -8.10
N LEU A 710 20.40 8.17 -7.88
CA LEU A 710 20.25 7.53 -6.57
C LEU A 710 21.34 6.47 -6.37
N PRO A 711 22.03 6.42 -5.22
CA PRO A 711 23.01 5.38 -4.91
C PRO A 711 22.37 4.00 -5.08
N PHE A 712 22.89 3.19 -6.01
CA PHE A 712 22.30 1.90 -6.40
C PHE A 712 20.82 2.02 -6.80
N ALA A 713 20.48 2.93 -7.72
CA ALA A 713 19.10 3.17 -8.18
C ALA A 713 18.35 1.90 -8.63
N HIS A 714 19.05 0.91 -9.17
CA HIS A 714 18.51 -0.38 -9.60
C HIS A 714 18.11 -1.31 -8.44
N LEU A 715 18.47 -0.97 -7.20
CA LEU A 715 18.18 -1.77 -6.01
C LEU A 715 17.18 -1.06 -5.07
N LYS A 716 16.40 -1.87 -4.37
CA LYS A 716 15.60 -1.40 -3.22
C LYS A 716 16.55 -0.95 -2.08
N PRO A 717 16.15 0.00 -1.21
CA PRO A 717 17.02 0.55 -0.17
C PRO A 717 17.73 -0.48 0.71
N ALA A 718 17.02 -1.53 1.16
CA ALA A 718 17.61 -2.59 1.98
C ALA A 718 18.66 -3.42 1.20
N ALA A 719 18.44 -3.64 -0.09
CA ALA A 719 19.40 -4.35 -0.94
C ALA A 719 20.65 -3.49 -1.22
N ALA A 720 20.48 -2.19 -1.44
CA ALA A 720 21.61 -1.25 -1.57
C ALA A 720 22.47 -1.23 -0.29
N ALA A 721 21.84 -1.19 0.88
CA ALA A 721 22.53 -1.28 2.17
C ALA A 721 23.32 -2.60 2.29
N ALA A 722 22.68 -3.73 1.93
CA ALA A 722 23.31 -5.05 1.98
C ALA A 722 24.49 -5.19 1.00
N GLU A 723 24.41 -4.60 -0.20
CA GLU A 723 25.53 -4.55 -1.16
C GLU A 723 26.74 -3.82 -0.58
N MET A 724 26.51 -2.65 0.02
CA MET A 724 27.59 -1.86 0.64
C MET A 724 28.18 -2.54 1.88
N ALA A 725 27.34 -3.21 2.66
CA ALA A 725 27.71 -3.87 3.91
C ALA A 725 28.45 -5.19 3.68
N TYR A 726 27.87 -6.09 2.88
CA TYR A 726 28.38 -7.46 2.74
C TYR A 726 29.27 -7.66 1.51
N LYS A 727 28.97 -6.99 0.40
CA LYS A 727 29.76 -7.11 -0.84
C LYS A 727 30.81 -6.01 -0.98
N ARG A 728 30.83 -5.05 -0.06
CA ARG A 728 31.72 -3.87 -0.07
C ARG A 728 31.61 -3.06 -1.37
N ALA A 729 30.49 -3.19 -2.09
CA ALA A 729 30.24 -2.45 -3.31
C ALA A 729 30.08 -0.95 -2.99
N ARG A 730 30.42 -0.09 -3.95
CA ARG A 730 30.18 1.36 -3.91
C ARG A 730 29.55 1.80 -5.21
N PRO A 731 28.80 2.92 -5.22
CA PRO A 731 28.40 3.57 -6.46
C PRO A 731 29.62 3.81 -7.37
N PRO A 732 29.47 3.71 -8.70
CA PRO A 732 30.60 3.84 -9.61
C PRO A 732 31.20 5.26 -9.56
N LEU A 733 32.53 5.33 -9.58
CA LEU A 733 33.29 6.58 -9.76
C LEU A 733 34.01 6.54 -11.11
N PRO A 734 34.15 7.69 -11.79
CA PRO A 734 34.98 7.78 -12.99
C PRO A 734 36.46 7.53 -12.67
N SER A 735 37.17 6.89 -13.60
CA SER A 735 38.61 6.67 -13.50
C SER A 735 39.42 7.97 -13.63
N ASP A 736 38.91 8.93 -14.39
CA ASP A 736 39.54 10.22 -14.65
C ASP A 736 38.65 11.37 -14.16
N SER A 737 39.26 12.47 -13.74
CA SER A 737 38.53 13.66 -13.27
C SER A 737 37.74 14.32 -14.41
N SER A 738 36.54 14.80 -14.11
CA SER A 738 35.69 15.55 -15.05
C SER A 738 35.08 16.79 -14.37
N PRO A 739 34.47 17.73 -15.12
CA PRO A 739 33.68 18.81 -14.51
C PRO A 739 32.51 18.28 -13.67
N GLN A 740 32.00 17.09 -13.99
CA GLN A 740 30.96 16.43 -13.21
C GLN A 740 31.51 15.85 -11.89
N PHE A 741 32.69 15.23 -11.95
CA PHE A 741 33.41 14.68 -10.80
C PHE A 741 34.84 15.23 -10.74
N PRO A 742 35.05 16.38 -10.08
CA PRO A 742 36.37 16.94 -9.90
C PRO A 742 37.28 16.01 -9.10
N ASP A 743 38.58 16.05 -9.38
CA ASP A 743 39.60 15.20 -8.76
C ASP A 743 39.60 15.26 -7.21
N HIS A 744 39.36 16.45 -6.63
CA HIS A 744 39.24 16.61 -5.18
C HIS A 744 37.98 15.93 -4.60
N VAL A 745 36.88 15.87 -5.36
CA VAL A 745 35.66 15.16 -4.98
C VAL A 745 35.89 13.65 -5.06
N ILE A 746 36.53 13.15 -6.12
CA ILE A 746 36.86 11.71 -6.25
C ILE A 746 37.73 11.24 -5.08
N ARG A 747 38.78 11.98 -4.73
CA ARG A 747 39.63 11.68 -3.55
C ARG A 747 38.85 11.70 -2.24
N LEU A 748 38.00 12.71 -2.06
CA LEU A 748 37.16 12.83 -0.87
C LEU A 748 36.24 11.61 -0.74
N LEU A 749 35.53 11.24 -1.81
CA LEU A 749 34.62 10.09 -1.80
C LEU A 749 35.37 8.80 -1.44
N ASN A 750 36.50 8.53 -2.10
CA ASN A 750 37.31 7.32 -1.85
C ASN A 750 37.74 7.16 -0.38
N THR A 751 37.95 8.25 0.34
CA THR A 751 38.32 8.22 1.77
C THR A 751 37.10 8.26 2.70
N ALA A 752 36.07 9.04 2.36
CA ALA A 752 34.89 9.27 3.20
C ALA A 752 33.94 8.07 3.28
N TRP A 753 33.85 7.23 2.24
CA TRP A 753 33.03 6.01 2.26
C TRP A 753 33.83 4.72 2.47
N ALA A 754 35.03 4.82 3.04
CA ALA A 754 35.87 3.67 3.35
C ALA A 754 35.10 2.65 4.20
N HIS A 755 35.37 1.36 4.00
CA HIS A 755 34.66 0.29 4.72
C HIS A 755 34.90 0.40 6.22
N GLU A 756 36.15 0.58 6.64
CA GLU A 756 36.53 0.77 8.04
C GLU A 756 36.22 2.20 8.51
N PRO A 757 35.36 2.40 9.53
CA PRO A 757 34.98 3.74 10.01
C PRO A 757 36.16 4.61 10.44
N GLU A 758 37.17 4.00 11.07
CA GLU A 758 38.37 4.69 11.60
C GLU A 758 39.24 5.32 10.53
N THR A 759 39.16 4.84 9.29
CA THR A 759 39.92 5.37 8.16
C THR A 759 39.26 6.58 7.49
N ARG A 760 38.00 6.87 7.85
CA ARG A 760 37.26 7.98 7.26
C ARG A 760 37.73 9.31 7.88
N PRO A 761 37.84 10.40 7.11
CA PRO A 761 38.17 11.72 7.63
C PRO A 761 37.06 12.27 8.52
N ASP A 762 37.36 13.23 9.39
CA ASP A 762 36.32 13.95 10.15
C ASP A 762 35.82 15.15 9.35
N PHE A 763 34.70 15.75 9.77
CA PHE A 763 34.17 16.91 9.05
C PHE A 763 35.09 18.13 9.11
N SER A 764 35.99 18.23 10.10
CA SER A 764 37.01 19.29 10.12
C SER A 764 38.02 19.11 8.98
N GLN A 765 38.50 17.88 8.77
CA GLN A 765 39.37 17.51 7.64
C GLN A 765 38.65 17.66 6.30
N ILE A 766 37.38 17.26 6.20
CA ILE A 766 36.58 17.40 4.96
C ILE A 766 36.41 18.88 4.59
N VAL A 767 36.10 19.74 5.56
CA VAL A 767 36.01 21.20 5.32
C VAL A 767 37.34 21.75 4.81
N THR A 768 38.48 21.33 5.38
CA THR A 768 39.81 21.73 4.89
C THR A 768 40.09 21.24 3.46
N VAL A 769 39.60 20.06 3.08
CA VAL A 769 39.75 19.53 1.71
C VAL A 769 38.92 20.33 0.71
N LEU A 770 37.70 20.74 1.07
CA LEU A 770 36.78 21.41 0.15
C LEU A 770 37.00 22.94 0.07
N SER A 771 37.48 23.58 1.14
CA SER A 771 37.54 25.05 1.22
C SER A 771 38.33 25.73 0.11
N PRO A 772 39.51 25.22 -0.32
CA PRO A 772 40.27 25.88 -1.38
C PRO A 772 39.57 25.89 -2.74
N PHE A 773 38.59 25.00 -2.95
CA PHE A 773 37.89 24.86 -4.23
C PHE A 773 36.61 25.70 -4.27
N VAL A 774 35.93 25.88 -3.13
CA VAL A 774 34.78 26.79 -3.03
C VAL A 774 35.24 28.25 -3.12
N ASP A 775 36.29 28.63 -2.38
CA ASP A 775 36.82 30.00 -2.36
C ASP A 775 37.40 30.45 -3.72
N ARG A 776 37.91 29.50 -4.53
CA ARG A 776 38.44 29.78 -5.88
C ARG A 776 37.35 30.07 -6.90
N GLU A 777 36.22 29.37 -6.82
CA GLU A 777 35.09 29.62 -7.71
C GLU A 777 34.37 30.92 -7.33
N ASP A 778 34.31 31.27 -6.04
CA ASP A 778 33.82 32.57 -5.57
C ASP A 778 34.73 33.75 -5.99
N ALA A 779 36.05 33.54 -6.04
CA ALA A 779 37.00 34.53 -6.51
C ALA A 779 36.96 34.76 -8.04
N MET A 780 36.65 33.73 -8.83
CA MET A 780 36.46 33.88 -10.28
C MET A 780 35.20 34.70 -10.60
N ASP A 781 34.11 34.52 -9.85
CA ASP A 781 32.85 35.25 -10.02
C ASP A 781 32.98 36.74 -9.60
N MET A 782 33.76 37.03 -8.56
CA MET A 782 34.07 38.39 -8.10
C MET A 782 35.01 39.17 -9.03
N SER A 783 35.79 38.48 -9.88
CA SER A 783 36.70 39.12 -10.84
C SER A 783 35.97 39.71 -12.06
N SER A 784 34.74 39.25 -12.34
CA SER A 784 33.84 39.81 -13.36
C SER A 784 33.05 41.06 -12.90
N SER A 785 33.09 41.40 -11.61
CA SER A 785 32.25 42.46 -11.05
C SER A 785 33.04 43.38 -10.10
N SER A 786 34.09 44.03 -10.62
CA SER A 786 34.74 45.14 -9.93
C SER A 786 34.62 46.44 -10.70
N SER A 787 33.63 47.27 -10.33
CA SER A 787 33.78 48.72 -10.34
C SER A 787 33.07 49.38 -9.14
N THR A 788 33.88 50.15 -8.39
CA THR A 788 33.50 51.32 -7.56
C THR A 788 32.63 51.13 -6.30
N LEU A 789 33.24 51.11 -5.09
CA LEU A 789 33.41 52.28 -4.21
C LEU A 789 33.84 51.90 -2.77
N THR A 790 35.03 52.40 -2.40
CA THR A 790 35.53 52.89 -1.10
C THR A 790 34.88 52.45 0.24
N ARG A 791 35.60 51.55 0.93
CA ARG A 791 36.25 51.71 2.26
C ARG A 791 35.62 52.68 3.29
N ASP A 792 35.23 52.12 4.44
CA ASP A 792 35.63 52.68 5.74
C ASP A 792 35.74 51.61 6.85
N SER A 793 36.66 51.83 7.79
CA SER A 793 37.12 50.86 8.79
C SER A 793 36.89 51.36 10.21
N ARG A 794 36.49 50.48 11.16
CA ARG A 794 37.10 50.26 12.50
C ARG A 794 36.16 49.58 13.51
N GLY A 795 36.60 48.42 14.02
CA GLY A 795 36.94 48.20 15.44
C GLY A 795 35.84 47.86 16.47
N GLY A 796 36.05 46.74 17.18
CA GLY A 796 35.57 46.58 18.57
C GLY A 796 35.13 45.16 18.95
N GLY A 797 36.03 44.40 19.59
CA GLY A 797 35.66 43.17 20.29
C GLY A 797 35.02 43.44 21.66
N GLY A 798 34.19 42.52 22.15
CA GLY A 798 33.75 42.52 23.55
C GLY A 798 32.44 41.80 23.86
N ALA A 799 32.57 40.74 24.67
CA ALA A 799 31.63 40.21 25.66
C ALA A 799 30.37 39.41 25.23
N VAL A 800 30.46 38.12 25.59
CA VAL A 800 29.37 37.19 25.90
C VAL A 800 28.51 37.77 27.03
N SER A 801 27.27 38.23 26.75
CA SER A 801 26.17 38.31 27.77
C SER A 801 24.82 38.89 27.31
N GLN A 802 24.51 39.09 26.02
CA GLN A 802 23.16 39.52 25.63
C GLN A 802 22.67 38.84 24.34
N LEU A 803 21.99 37.69 24.47
CA LEU A 803 21.32 37.00 23.38
C LEU A 803 19.79 37.16 23.51
N LYS A 804 19.26 38.25 22.93
CA LYS A 804 17.93 38.19 22.30
C LYS A 804 18.07 37.41 21.00
N THR A 805 17.12 36.54 20.68
CA THR A 805 17.06 35.81 19.41
C THR A 805 17.00 36.81 18.25
N LYS A 806 17.87 36.64 17.22
CA LYS A 806 17.84 37.40 15.96
C LYS A 806 16.44 37.46 15.31
N TRP A 807 15.56 36.51 15.66
CA TRP A 807 14.18 36.50 15.24
C TRP A 807 13.34 37.68 15.78
N GLU A 808 13.67 38.34 16.88
CA GLU A 808 12.87 39.48 17.38
C GLU A 808 13.32 40.84 16.83
N GLN A 809 14.48 40.93 16.17
CA GLN A 809 15.11 42.20 15.82
C GLN A 809 15.06 42.59 14.32
N ALA A 810 14.43 41.79 13.47
CA ALA A 810 14.22 42.14 12.06
C ALA A 810 12.89 42.91 11.88
N PRO A 811 12.89 44.09 11.24
CA PRO A 811 11.70 44.93 11.12
C PRO A 811 10.62 44.23 10.25
N PRO A 812 9.33 44.43 10.55
CA PRO A 812 8.26 44.00 9.68
C PRO A 812 8.14 44.97 8.50
N THR A 813 7.79 44.45 7.33
CA THR A 813 7.32 45.15 6.10
C THR A 813 8.35 45.44 4.99
N LEU A 814 8.10 44.82 3.84
CA LEU A 814 7.92 45.51 2.57
C LEU A 814 6.55 45.06 1.99
N PRO A 815 5.80 45.92 1.27
CA PRO A 815 4.45 45.60 0.80
C PRO A 815 4.48 44.56 -0.33
N LEU A 816 3.52 43.64 -0.32
CA LEU A 816 3.24 42.74 -1.43
C LEU A 816 2.62 43.54 -2.60
N PRO A 817 3.06 43.38 -3.86
CA PRO A 817 2.37 43.96 -5.00
C PRO A 817 1.05 43.23 -5.28
N GLU A 818 0.09 43.98 -5.82
CA GLU A 818 -1.31 43.60 -6.05
C GLU A 818 -1.50 42.35 -6.94
N ARG A 819 -2.61 41.65 -6.70
CA ARG A 819 -3.03 40.41 -7.39
C ARG A 819 -3.43 40.70 -8.85
N ASP A 820 -2.83 39.96 -9.78
CA ASP A 820 -3.29 39.83 -11.18
C ASP A 820 -4.32 38.69 -11.28
N PRO A 821 -5.53 38.89 -11.83
CA PRO A 821 -6.61 37.91 -11.79
C PRO A 821 -6.58 36.96 -13.01
N LEU A 822 -5.49 36.22 -13.20
CA LEU A 822 -5.46 35.05 -14.10
C LEU A 822 -4.53 33.98 -13.52
N GLY A 823 -5.11 32.86 -13.08
CA GLY A 823 -4.41 31.76 -12.40
C GLY A 823 -3.33 31.07 -13.23
N ARG A 824 -2.11 31.62 -13.22
CA ARG A 824 -0.86 30.92 -13.50
C ARG A 824 0.06 31.10 -12.30
N SER A 825 0.49 29.98 -11.70
CA SER A 825 1.45 29.96 -10.61
C SER A 825 2.81 30.48 -11.08
N SER A 826 3.05 31.78 -10.90
CA SER A 826 4.37 32.41 -11.04
C SER A 826 5.08 32.38 -9.68
N GLY A 827 6.24 31.72 -9.63
CA GLY A 827 7.04 31.67 -8.40
C GLY A 827 8.24 30.73 -8.39
N ILE A 828 8.97 30.55 -9.49
CA ILE A 828 10.35 30.00 -9.47
C ILE A 828 11.24 30.88 -10.35
N GLY A 829 11.42 32.13 -9.94
CA GLY A 829 12.36 33.09 -10.55
C GLY A 829 13.49 33.52 -9.61
N GLY A 830 13.63 32.88 -8.44
CA GLY A 830 14.47 33.35 -7.33
C GLY A 830 15.90 32.82 -7.27
N LEU A 831 16.29 31.86 -8.11
CA LEU A 831 17.70 31.49 -8.30
C LEU A 831 18.32 32.40 -9.37
N HIS A 832 18.21 33.72 -9.19
CA HIS A 832 18.85 34.68 -10.08
C HIS A 832 20.32 34.83 -9.69
N GLY A 833 21.18 34.22 -10.51
CA GLY A 833 22.63 34.45 -10.52
C GLY A 833 23.48 33.23 -10.86
N TRP A 834 22.95 32.01 -10.75
CA TRP A 834 23.73 30.77 -10.84
C TRP A 834 22.98 29.85 -11.83
N ILE A 835 23.60 29.54 -12.98
CA ILE A 835 22.92 29.25 -14.24
C ILE A 835 22.27 27.86 -14.24
N SER A 836 20.94 27.80 -14.45
CA SER A 836 20.20 26.57 -14.74
C SER A 836 20.40 26.18 -16.20
N THR A 837 21.28 25.23 -16.50
CA THR A 837 21.46 24.71 -17.88
C THR A 837 20.56 23.49 -18.12
N GLY A 838 19.32 23.75 -18.53
CA GLY A 838 18.47 22.77 -19.22
C GLY A 838 17.87 21.64 -18.37
N THR A 839 17.05 20.83 -19.04
CA THR A 839 16.35 19.65 -18.50
C THR A 839 17.25 18.39 -18.57
N VAL A 840 17.01 17.39 -17.72
CA VAL A 840 17.75 16.09 -17.76
C VAL A 840 17.65 15.41 -19.14
N GLU A 841 16.57 15.65 -19.88
CA GLU A 841 16.41 15.18 -21.25
C GLU A 841 17.41 15.83 -22.23
N GLU A 842 17.77 17.11 -22.05
CA GLU A 842 18.82 17.80 -22.83
C GLU A 842 20.24 17.35 -22.45
N LEU A 843 20.46 16.94 -21.20
CA LEU A 843 21.72 16.34 -20.75
C LEU A 843 21.94 14.93 -21.31
N ARG A 844 20.89 14.09 -21.42
CA ARG A 844 21.00 12.74 -22.00
C ARG A 844 21.53 12.76 -23.44
N ALA A 845 21.28 13.85 -24.17
CA ALA A 845 21.81 14.05 -25.51
C ALA A 845 23.31 14.44 -25.53
N ARG A 846 23.90 14.81 -24.39
CA ARG A 846 25.30 15.30 -24.25
C ARG A 846 26.22 14.33 -23.50
N LEU A 847 25.77 13.11 -23.24
CA LEU A 847 26.53 12.09 -22.53
C LEU A 847 27.53 11.40 -23.49
N ASP A 848 28.76 11.21 -23.03
CA ASP A 848 29.72 10.34 -23.70
C ASP A 848 29.34 8.84 -23.52
N LYS A 849 30.11 7.96 -24.17
CA LYS A 849 29.95 6.49 -24.08
C LYS A 849 30.05 5.92 -22.66
N ASN A 850 30.49 6.73 -21.69
CA ASN A 850 30.64 6.37 -20.29
C ASN A 850 29.57 7.03 -19.40
N GLY A 851 28.65 7.81 -19.95
CA GLY A 851 27.58 8.47 -19.21
C GLY A 851 27.94 9.81 -18.58
N TYR A 852 28.96 10.53 -19.09
CA TYR A 852 29.37 11.84 -18.56
C TYR A 852 29.11 12.99 -19.55
N ILE A 853 28.76 14.17 -19.03
CA ILE A 853 28.44 15.37 -19.82
C ILE A 853 29.71 15.92 -20.49
N VAL A 854 29.69 16.04 -21.82
CA VAL A 854 30.75 16.71 -22.59
C VAL A 854 30.41 18.20 -22.77
N GLN A 855 31.27 19.11 -22.27
CA GLN A 855 31.25 20.52 -22.67
C GLN A 855 31.95 20.64 -24.04
N GLN A 856 31.23 21.09 -25.07
CA GLN A 856 31.89 21.67 -26.24
C GLN A 856 32.34 23.08 -25.84
N PHE A 857 33.61 23.39 -26.12
CA PHE A 857 34.31 24.63 -25.76
C PHE A 857 33.59 25.90 -26.22
#